data_AF-A0A4S4LGG6-F1
#
_entry.id   AF-A0A4S4LGG6-F1
#
_cell.length_a   1.000
_cell.length_b   1.000
_cell.length_c   1.000
_cell.angle_alpha   90.00
_cell.angle_beta   90.00
_cell.angle_gamma   90.00
#
_symmetry.space_group_name_H-M   'P 1'
#
loop_
_entity.id
_entity.type
_entity.pdbx_description
1 polymer ?
#
loop_
_entity_poly.entity_id
_entity_poly.type
_entity_poly.pdbx_seq_one_letter_code
_entity_poly.pdbx_strand_id
1 'polypeptide(L)'
;MILLEAHNVIIQSTISEKLIKPSSFDVQFVDYDGVRFHLSTPQSKTALLLSMHIRCWAELAQHGALDVLKREYGSLLASQAEPEYNVSLEIDLNEAPPEGEARDLFVKSLALLKRNVLAAPFERAFQTQRSLEASASGNRLQQEFVDARRLSTLQNAPQVLYTNRDPPLELRNVPGLKNSDDVGYVTFVLFPRHFNRPDIAYSTISHIQLFRDYLHYHIKCSKAYMHSRMRYRVSEFQKVLNRAKSEASSLERKTVSGRTMVSRFKQVELLKLNMQHHEGHDDSSSESRNHSHDDHEHATETGPADNLYPHIDLSNVVALNVSDDTPGVKAIKPWHERLNEDVWIESDADDQIIIRIPFSGSVKLRSVLLKSGPEDYTPSRVCLFANEDNADFSDISEKEPAQEFSIPRGRGVGEYAVKASKFSTISSLSLFFPESQGAETVRISFIGLRGSWTERKRDPVITVYESQANLADHDKIQGTDGELKTEKQLSPQDQDGRSASAEVPEALEQTDVESSHELIERTENAEKLDKKKSVAPPVGIPDSTQATNIPSDFFEPTAADLKTAQALLSSRAKAYQETPLLTKKLRDEKVQERRKRWPTATIRIKFANRFLLEKAFPSTDRIKSVYAFVRACLREDIRIHKFVLYQTPPRKDLKVSDPLVKEKSLYDLQLVPQSILYFHFLEEGIGLDLPLEPPPLLPEILAQGIELPTPQVEQVSSSDLPNPPSPSNVASHSGSRSAAATDNKLSKLLRLTSPGATSALGLFMELGPCHIQETNTTQFNPYSWNSKANIFFVDQPIGVGFSYGDYEEHVSTTEEAAADIAAFVSIFFENFGQFKGRGFHMAGESYGGRYILIFASAIYDQNAGLIEAGLTPINLKSVMIGNGWSDFYRMIPSYFDLACTSASVAPFLNISTCIRMNQAISRCKQWAEAACINTFDTINCAAAMNFCSNELEEPVFLSGKNLHDVSKDCDGVLLDTLCYPITTSIQAYLDQPNVRKTLGVDVSVGGFKSVSPAVSSAFGLTLDRYHLTQHWTAMLLERNVRTLIYVGEYDWICNWIDNDAFTLAMEWSGQKAFAAAQLRDWVVGSHTAGKVRTAGPLTFATIKEAGHMVPYDKPIEALALVNRWLKEQPL
;
A
#
# COMPACT_ATOMS: atom_id res chain seq x y z
N MET A 1 11.89 -3.29 12.60
CA MET A 1 12.29 -4.68 12.27
C MET A 1 12.96 -5.28 13.50
N ILE A 2 12.85 -6.59 13.76
CA ILE A 2 13.59 -7.21 14.87
C ILE A 2 15.08 -7.22 14.50
N LEU A 3 15.90 -6.52 15.27
CA LEU A 3 17.36 -6.69 15.22
C LEU A 3 17.68 -8.02 15.91
N LEU A 4 17.85 -9.07 15.11
CA LEU A 4 18.39 -10.33 15.59
C LEU A 4 19.89 -10.13 15.84
N GLU A 5 20.26 -9.94 17.11
CA GLU A 5 21.65 -9.75 17.50
C GLU A 5 22.37 -11.09 17.70
N ALA A 6 23.70 -11.10 17.55
CA ALA A 6 24.50 -12.33 17.64
C ALA A 6 24.56 -12.95 19.06
N HIS A 7 24.04 -12.24 20.08
CA HIS A 7 23.97 -12.66 21.47
C HIS A 7 22.52 -12.75 21.95
N ASN A 8 22.23 -13.70 22.84
CA ASN A 8 20.87 -13.93 23.32
C ASN A 8 20.49 -12.90 24.41
N VAL A 9 19.54 -12.02 24.07
CA VAL A 9 19.09 -10.91 24.93
C VAL A 9 18.49 -11.40 26.26
N ILE A 10 17.83 -12.57 26.29
CA ILE A 10 17.24 -13.14 27.52
C ILE A 10 18.34 -13.58 28.48
N ILE A 11 19.41 -14.23 27.98
CA ILE A 11 20.60 -14.57 28.79
C ILE A 11 21.24 -13.29 29.34
N GLN A 12 21.43 -12.30 28.48
CA GLN A 12 22.09 -11.04 28.86
C GLN A 12 21.30 -10.29 29.94
N SER A 13 20.01 -10.03 29.72
CA SER A 13 19.18 -9.26 30.66
C SER A 13 19.02 -9.97 32.01
N THR A 14 18.77 -11.27 32.00
CA THR A 14 18.61 -12.04 33.24
C THR A 14 19.90 -12.06 34.06
N ILE A 15 21.06 -12.30 33.44
CA ILE A 15 22.33 -12.32 34.18
C ILE A 15 22.70 -10.92 34.69
N SER A 16 22.50 -9.85 33.91
CA SER A 16 22.68 -8.47 34.38
C SER A 16 21.79 -8.15 35.58
N GLU A 17 20.51 -8.58 35.59
CA GLU A 17 19.61 -8.38 36.72
C GLU A 17 20.11 -9.12 37.98
N LYS A 18 20.52 -10.38 37.85
CA LYS A 18 20.95 -11.18 39.03
C LYS A 18 22.32 -10.79 39.57
N LEU A 19 23.19 -10.18 38.78
CA LEU A 19 24.42 -9.54 39.26
C LEU A 19 24.14 -8.31 40.15
N ILE A 20 23.03 -7.62 39.94
CA ILE A 20 22.58 -6.50 40.80
C ILE A 20 21.79 -7.04 42.01
N LYS A 21 20.94 -8.05 41.80
CA LYS A 21 20.04 -8.59 42.84
C LYS A 21 19.98 -10.13 42.81
N PRO A 22 20.90 -10.84 43.48
CA PRO A 22 20.91 -12.29 43.55
C PRO A 22 19.61 -12.86 44.13
N SER A 23 18.86 -13.59 43.30
CA SER A 23 17.57 -14.22 43.64
C SER A 23 17.53 -15.63 43.08
N SER A 24 16.80 -16.55 43.72
CA SER A 24 16.55 -17.89 43.18
C SER A 24 15.61 -17.83 41.98
N PHE A 25 15.93 -18.55 40.89
CA PHE A 25 15.07 -18.65 39.71
C PHE A 25 15.31 -19.95 38.92
N ASP A 26 14.34 -20.27 38.06
CA ASP A 26 14.35 -21.36 37.06
C ASP A 26 13.56 -20.83 35.86
N VAL A 27 14.21 -20.73 34.70
CA VAL A 27 13.61 -20.22 33.46
C VAL A 27 14.07 -21.05 32.27
N GLN A 28 13.10 -21.60 31.53
CA GLN A 28 13.33 -22.34 30.28
C GLN A 28 12.73 -21.58 29.09
N PHE A 29 13.50 -21.45 28.01
CA PHE A 29 13.07 -20.73 26.81
C PHE A 29 13.66 -21.34 25.53
N VAL A 30 13.10 -20.96 24.38
CA VAL A 30 13.44 -21.55 23.09
C VAL A 30 13.68 -20.44 22.06
N ASP A 31 14.84 -20.48 21.42
CA ASP A 31 15.26 -19.54 20.38
C ASP A 31 14.51 -19.79 19.06
N TYR A 32 14.52 -18.82 18.14
CA TYR A 32 13.74 -18.82 16.89
C TYR A 32 13.95 -20.07 16.01
N ASP A 33 15.10 -20.72 16.11
CA ASP A 33 15.47 -21.93 15.37
C ASP A 33 15.28 -23.25 16.14
N GLY A 34 14.79 -23.17 17.38
CA GLY A 34 14.53 -24.33 18.23
C GLY A 34 15.76 -24.88 18.95
N VAL A 35 16.74 -24.02 19.27
CA VAL A 35 17.68 -24.25 20.37
C VAL A 35 16.94 -24.02 21.68
N ARG A 36 17.03 -24.96 22.63
CA ARG A 36 16.47 -24.79 23.99
C ARG A 36 17.54 -24.27 24.93
N PHE A 37 17.16 -23.38 25.84
CA PHE A 37 17.98 -22.90 26.94
C PHE A 37 17.27 -23.12 28.27
N HIS A 38 18.06 -23.37 29.31
CA HIS A 38 17.63 -23.38 30.70
C HIS A 38 18.62 -22.55 31.51
N LEU A 39 18.11 -21.63 32.32
CA LEU A 39 18.87 -20.74 33.17
C LEU A 39 18.30 -20.83 34.59
N SER A 40 19.09 -21.29 35.55
CA SER A 40 18.58 -21.57 36.91
C SER A 40 19.64 -21.40 37.99
N THR A 41 19.20 -21.42 39.26
CA THR A 41 20.06 -21.36 40.45
C THR A 41 19.94 -22.65 41.28
N PRO A 42 20.62 -23.75 40.91
CA PRO A 42 20.38 -25.07 41.50
C PRO A 42 20.95 -25.26 42.91
N GLN A 43 21.90 -24.43 43.35
CA GLN A 43 22.66 -24.64 44.60
C GLN A 43 22.56 -23.46 45.58
N SER A 44 22.66 -22.23 45.07
CA SER A 44 22.58 -20.99 45.87
C SER A 44 22.05 -19.85 44.99
N LYS A 45 21.72 -18.70 45.59
CA LYS A 45 21.31 -17.50 44.84
C LYS A 45 22.43 -16.88 43.98
N THR A 46 23.69 -17.31 44.13
CA THR A 46 24.85 -16.83 43.36
C THR A 46 25.41 -17.89 42.42
N ALA A 47 25.18 -19.18 42.67
CA ALA A 47 25.58 -20.27 41.79
C ALA A 47 24.54 -20.48 40.69
N LEU A 48 24.82 -19.93 39.50
CA LEU A 48 23.97 -19.96 38.32
C LEU A 48 24.41 -21.08 37.36
N LEU A 49 23.44 -21.77 36.77
CA LEU A 49 23.62 -22.78 35.72
C LEU A 49 22.98 -22.28 34.41
N LEU A 50 23.75 -22.27 33.32
CA LEU A 50 23.27 -21.96 31.97
C LEU A 50 23.45 -23.18 31.07
N SER A 51 22.35 -23.87 30.77
CA SER A 51 22.33 -25.07 29.93
C SER A 51 21.75 -24.79 28.54
N MET A 52 22.29 -25.44 27.51
CA MET A 52 21.86 -25.30 26.11
C MET A 52 21.72 -26.67 25.41
N HIS A 53 20.64 -26.82 24.63
CA HIS A 53 20.36 -27.99 23.81
C HIS A 53 20.16 -27.60 22.33
N ILE A 54 20.99 -28.15 21.45
CA ILE A 54 20.98 -27.91 20.00
C ILE A 54 20.93 -29.23 19.22
N ARG A 55 19.99 -29.33 18.28
CA ARG A 55 19.65 -30.60 17.59
C ARG A 55 20.78 -31.22 16.76
N CYS A 56 21.76 -30.43 16.32
CA CYS A 56 22.94 -30.88 15.56
C CYS A 56 24.24 -30.89 16.41
N TRP A 57 24.12 -31.16 17.71
CA TRP A 57 25.26 -31.19 18.63
C TRP A 57 26.33 -32.23 18.25
N ALA A 58 25.93 -33.41 17.74
CA ALA A 58 26.85 -34.48 17.39
C ALA A 58 27.81 -34.08 16.27
N GLU A 59 27.32 -33.35 15.27
CA GLU A 59 28.07 -32.79 14.16
C GLU A 59 28.95 -31.62 14.62
N LEU A 60 28.39 -30.71 15.43
CA LEU A 60 29.13 -29.57 15.99
C LEU A 60 30.31 -30.03 16.86
N ALA A 61 30.13 -31.07 17.68
CA ALA A 61 31.20 -31.70 18.46
C ALA A 61 32.31 -32.27 17.57
N GLN A 62 31.97 -33.01 16.50
CA GLN A 62 32.94 -33.54 15.52
C GLN A 62 33.75 -32.41 14.84
N HIS A 63 33.12 -31.27 14.59
CA HIS A 63 33.75 -30.11 13.98
C HIS A 63 34.52 -29.20 14.95
N GLY A 64 34.54 -29.50 16.26
CA GLY A 64 35.39 -28.83 17.26
C GLY A 64 34.68 -27.84 18.20
N ALA A 65 33.36 -27.90 18.32
CA ALA A 65 32.60 -27.00 19.21
C ALA A 65 33.07 -27.08 20.69
N LEU A 66 33.48 -28.26 21.16
CA LEU A 66 34.04 -28.43 22.51
C LEU A 66 35.38 -27.69 22.70
N ASP A 67 36.17 -27.51 21.65
CA ASP A 67 37.48 -26.84 21.74
C ASP A 67 37.31 -25.31 21.67
N VAL A 68 36.33 -24.82 20.91
CA VAL A 68 35.87 -23.42 21.00
C VAL A 68 35.28 -23.14 22.39
N LEU A 69 34.42 -24.00 22.93
CA LEU A 69 33.86 -23.82 24.27
C LEU A 69 34.93 -23.75 25.37
N LYS A 70 35.94 -24.63 25.33
CA LYS A 70 37.08 -24.57 26.26
C LYS A 70 37.90 -23.29 26.12
N ARG A 71 38.04 -22.76 24.89
CA ARG A 71 38.75 -21.50 24.61
C ARG A 71 38.01 -20.28 25.17
N GLU A 72 36.69 -20.21 24.95
CA GLU A 72 35.88 -19.03 25.30
C GLU A 72 35.43 -19.04 26.78
N TYR A 73 35.15 -20.21 27.37
CA TYR A 73 34.53 -20.32 28.70
C TYR A 73 35.40 -21.00 29.76
N GLY A 74 36.44 -21.74 29.37
CA GLY A 74 37.48 -22.24 30.27
C GLY A 74 36.95 -22.97 31.52
N SER A 75 37.15 -22.34 32.69
CA SER A 75 36.74 -22.85 34.01
C SER A 75 35.23 -22.83 34.26
N LEU A 76 34.44 -22.07 33.49
CA LEU A 76 32.98 -22.01 33.61
C LEU A 76 32.29 -23.21 32.93
N LEU A 77 33.01 -24.04 32.17
CA LEU A 77 32.44 -25.15 31.43
C LEU A 77 32.21 -26.36 32.36
N ALA A 78 30.95 -26.72 32.60
CA ALA A 78 30.60 -27.81 33.50
C ALA A 78 31.20 -29.15 33.04
N SER A 79 31.70 -29.96 33.98
CA SER A 79 32.34 -31.26 33.69
C SER A 79 31.37 -32.30 33.11
N GLN A 80 30.07 -32.15 33.40
CA GLN A 80 28.97 -32.90 32.82
C GLN A 80 27.82 -31.92 32.56
N ALA A 81 27.20 -32.01 31.38
CA ALA A 81 26.01 -31.20 31.06
C ALA A 81 24.78 -31.67 31.84
N GLU A 82 23.87 -30.75 32.10
CA GLU A 82 22.57 -31.03 32.71
C GLU A 82 21.77 -32.08 31.88
N PRO A 83 20.99 -32.98 32.53
CA PRO A 83 20.10 -33.90 31.82
C PRO A 83 19.21 -33.21 30.79
N GLU A 84 19.03 -33.83 29.63
CA GLU A 84 18.39 -33.27 28.42
C GLU A 84 19.11 -32.12 27.70
N TYR A 85 20.21 -31.59 28.23
CA TYR A 85 21.02 -30.55 27.60
C TYR A 85 22.34 -31.11 27.04
N ASN A 86 23.01 -30.33 26.18
CA ASN A 86 24.24 -30.76 25.49
C ASN A 86 25.50 -30.13 26.07
N VAL A 87 25.38 -28.94 26.64
CA VAL A 87 26.43 -28.19 27.32
C VAL A 87 25.79 -27.37 28.45
N SER A 88 26.50 -27.24 29.56
CA SER A 88 26.14 -26.35 30.67
C SER A 88 27.34 -25.51 31.07
N LEU A 89 27.09 -24.26 31.49
CA LEU A 89 28.06 -23.39 32.15
C LEU A 89 27.67 -23.21 33.62
N GLU A 90 28.64 -23.38 34.52
CA GLU A 90 28.54 -23.06 35.95
C GLU A 90 29.19 -21.70 36.20
N ILE A 91 28.46 -20.78 36.82
CA ILE A 91 28.83 -19.36 36.96
C ILE A 91 28.54 -18.94 38.41
N ASP A 92 29.56 -18.61 39.20
CA ASP A 92 29.33 -17.92 40.49
C ASP A 92 29.31 -16.40 40.27
N LEU A 93 28.17 -15.78 40.60
CA LEU A 93 27.98 -14.33 40.54
C LEU A 93 28.92 -13.58 41.52
N ASN A 94 29.50 -14.25 42.51
CA ASN A 94 30.52 -13.65 43.39
C ASN A 94 31.88 -13.46 42.71
N GLU A 95 32.23 -14.28 41.70
CA GLU A 95 33.49 -14.18 40.96
C GLU A 95 33.40 -13.27 39.73
N ALA A 96 32.22 -12.69 39.47
CA ALA A 96 32.00 -11.80 38.34
C ALA A 96 32.78 -10.46 38.48
N PRO A 97 33.21 -9.84 37.37
CA PRO A 97 33.95 -8.59 37.41
C PRO A 97 33.24 -7.44 38.16
N PRO A 98 34.00 -6.46 38.70
CA PRO A 98 33.43 -5.23 39.25
C PRO A 98 32.67 -4.44 38.17
N GLU A 99 31.79 -3.54 38.61
CA GLU A 99 30.86 -2.81 37.75
C GLU A 99 31.55 -1.90 36.72
N GLY A 100 30.95 -1.81 35.53
CA GLY A 100 31.51 -1.15 34.35
C GLY A 100 31.87 -2.13 33.23
N GLU A 101 32.61 -1.65 32.24
CA GLU A 101 32.85 -2.32 30.94
C GLU A 101 33.28 -3.79 31.04
N ALA A 102 34.11 -4.14 32.04
CA ALA A 102 34.56 -5.51 32.26
C ALA A 102 33.41 -6.48 32.63
N ARG A 103 32.41 -6.02 33.37
CA ARG A 103 31.20 -6.79 33.71
C ARG A 103 30.28 -6.92 32.50
N ASP A 104 30.11 -5.84 31.74
CA ASP A 104 29.25 -5.84 30.54
C ASP A 104 29.79 -6.80 29.46
N LEU A 105 31.12 -6.79 29.26
CA LEU A 105 31.80 -7.74 28.36
C LEU A 105 31.69 -9.19 28.86
N PHE A 106 31.74 -9.43 30.17
CA PHE A 106 31.54 -10.75 30.77
C PHE A 106 30.10 -11.27 30.56
N VAL A 107 29.08 -10.48 30.87
CA VAL A 107 27.68 -10.89 30.61
C VAL A 107 27.43 -11.12 29.12
N LYS A 108 28.01 -10.28 28.27
CA LYS A 108 27.92 -10.42 26.81
C LYS A 108 28.61 -11.69 26.27
N SER A 109 29.70 -12.16 26.89
CA SER A 109 30.35 -13.41 26.47
C SER A 109 29.50 -14.65 26.79
N LEU A 110 28.81 -14.66 27.94
CA LEU A 110 27.86 -15.71 28.32
C LEU A 110 26.66 -15.76 27.36
N ALA A 111 26.13 -14.60 26.98
CA ALA A 111 25.06 -14.48 25.99
C ALA A 111 25.45 -14.93 24.57
N LEU A 112 26.74 -15.12 24.26
CA LEU A 112 27.25 -15.60 22.97
C LEU A 112 27.36 -17.15 22.85
N LEU A 113 26.90 -17.91 23.85
CA LEU A 113 27.06 -19.39 23.90
C LEU A 113 26.65 -20.13 22.62
N LYS A 114 25.46 -19.85 22.07
CA LYS A 114 24.97 -20.41 20.79
C LYS A 114 25.87 -20.02 19.61
N ARG A 115 26.25 -18.73 19.51
CA ARG A 115 27.10 -18.19 18.45
C ARG A 115 28.47 -18.86 18.42
N ASN A 116 29.07 -19.07 19.59
CA ASN A 116 30.39 -19.68 19.74
C ASN A 116 30.38 -21.17 19.41
N VAL A 117 29.37 -21.93 19.87
CA VAL A 117 29.17 -23.33 19.45
C VAL A 117 29.00 -23.45 17.94
N LEU A 118 28.19 -22.58 17.33
CA LEU A 118 27.95 -22.56 15.88
C LEU A 118 29.13 -22.01 15.06
N ALA A 119 30.17 -21.42 15.68
CA ALA A 119 31.32 -20.88 14.96
C ALA A 119 32.35 -21.95 14.56
N ALA A 120 32.46 -23.03 15.34
CA ALA A 120 33.47 -24.07 15.16
C ALA A 120 33.63 -24.64 13.73
N PRO A 121 32.56 -25.04 13.00
CA PRO A 121 32.72 -25.53 11.62
C PRO A 121 33.27 -24.47 10.66
N PHE A 122 32.93 -23.18 10.86
CA PHE A 122 33.46 -22.09 10.04
C PHE A 122 34.93 -21.80 10.35
N GLU A 123 35.31 -21.73 11.63
CA GLU A 123 36.71 -21.53 12.03
C GLU A 123 37.60 -22.66 11.49
N ARG A 124 37.14 -23.92 11.57
CA ARG A 124 37.84 -25.09 11.04
C ARG A 124 37.93 -25.09 9.52
N ALA A 125 36.88 -24.63 8.82
CA ALA A 125 36.93 -24.43 7.37
C ALA A 125 37.95 -23.37 6.97
N PHE A 126 38.00 -22.22 7.68
CA PHE A 126 38.97 -21.16 7.40
C PHE A 126 40.43 -21.58 7.70
N GLN A 127 40.67 -22.37 8.74
CA GLN A 127 41.98 -22.97 9.00
C GLN A 127 42.40 -23.94 7.89
N THR A 128 41.46 -24.74 7.38
CA THR A 128 41.70 -25.69 6.28
C THR A 128 41.95 -24.96 4.96
N GLN A 129 41.20 -23.90 4.67
CA GLN A 129 41.42 -23.04 3.50
C GLN A 129 42.82 -22.43 3.53
N ARG A 130 43.25 -21.87 4.66
CA ARG A 130 44.60 -21.30 4.83
C ARG A 130 45.72 -22.33 4.65
N SER A 131 45.55 -23.57 5.10
CA SER A 131 46.59 -24.62 4.92
C SER A 131 46.65 -25.14 3.48
N LEU A 132 45.51 -25.18 2.76
CA LEU A 132 45.47 -25.46 1.33
C LEU A 132 46.10 -24.32 0.50
N GLU A 133 45.77 -23.06 0.81
CA GLU A 133 46.39 -21.89 0.18
C GLU A 133 47.91 -21.83 0.42
N ALA A 134 48.38 -22.21 1.61
CA ALA A 134 49.80 -22.26 1.95
C ALA A 134 50.57 -23.44 1.31
N SER A 135 49.88 -24.44 0.75
CA SER A 135 50.49 -25.62 0.09
C SER A 135 50.32 -25.65 -1.43
N ALA A 136 49.46 -24.80 -2.01
CA ALA A 136 49.21 -24.74 -3.45
C ALA A 136 50.19 -23.81 -4.20
N SER A 137 51.27 -24.37 -4.74
CA SER A 137 52.19 -23.62 -5.60
C SER A 137 51.64 -23.39 -7.02
N GLY A 138 51.11 -22.19 -7.27
CA GLY A 138 51.13 -21.55 -8.59
C GLY A 138 49.92 -21.71 -9.53
N ASN A 139 49.36 -20.56 -9.92
CA ASN A 139 48.72 -20.28 -11.22
C ASN A 139 47.55 -21.18 -11.70
N ARG A 140 46.31 -20.79 -11.35
CA ARG A 140 45.22 -20.71 -12.37
C ARG A 140 43.94 -19.92 -12.03
N LEU A 141 43.80 -19.31 -10.84
CA LEU A 141 42.51 -18.81 -10.32
C LEU A 141 42.37 -17.27 -10.21
N GLN A 142 43.15 -16.48 -10.95
CA GLN A 142 43.16 -15.01 -10.84
C GLN A 142 42.51 -14.23 -12.01
N GLN A 143 41.98 -14.91 -13.03
CA GLN A 143 41.59 -14.24 -14.29
C GLN A 143 40.07 -14.05 -14.49
N GLU A 144 39.23 -14.48 -13.54
CA GLU A 144 37.78 -14.24 -13.52
C GLU A 144 37.34 -13.18 -12.48
N PHE A 145 38.29 -12.56 -11.76
CA PHE A 145 38.03 -11.83 -10.50
C PHE A 145 37.99 -10.30 -10.59
N VAL A 146 37.92 -9.70 -11.79
CA VAL A 146 38.12 -8.25 -11.97
C VAL A 146 36.80 -7.45 -12.12
N ASP A 147 35.78 -8.00 -12.77
CA ASP A 147 34.64 -7.18 -13.25
C ASP A 147 33.59 -6.83 -12.18
N ALA A 148 33.63 -7.44 -10.99
CA ALA A 148 32.69 -7.19 -9.89
C ALA A 148 32.94 -5.87 -9.10
N ARG A 149 33.64 -4.88 -9.68
CA ARG A 149 34.22 -3.72 -8.96
C ARG A 149 33.74 -2.35 -9.42
N ARG A 150 32.43 -2.07 -9.34
CA ARG A 150 31.88 -0.69 -9.37
C ARG A 150 30.69 -0.50 -8.41
N LEU A 151 31.01 -0.27 -7.14
CA LEU A 151 30.29 0.49 -6.11
C LEU A 151 31.04 0.28 -4.77
N SER A 152 31.24 1.33 -3.97
CA SER A 152 32.13 1.30 -2.79
C SER A 152 31.44 0.90 -1.48
N THR A 153 30.11 0.97 -1.40
CA THR A 153 29.32 0.84 -0.17
C THR A 153 28.96 -0.61 0.22
N LEU A 154 29.13 -1.60 -0.67
CA LEU A 154 28.65 -2.98 -0.47
C LEU A 154 29.74 -4.07 -0.48
N GLN A 155 31.04 -3.71 -0.47
CA GLN A 155 32.13 -4.65 -0.83
C GLN A 155 32.47 -5.74 0.21
N ASN A 156 31.92 -5.69 1.41
CA ASN A 156 32.32 -6.53 2.56
C ASN A 156 31.44 -7.77 2.80
N ALA A 157 30.30 -7.90 2.12
CA ALA A 157 29.39 -9.05 2.31
C ALA A 157 29.80 -10.27 1.46
N PRO A 158 29.55 -11.51 1.94
CA PRO A 158 29.56 -12.70 1.11
C PRO A 158 28.61 -12.57 -0.09
N GLN A 159 29.03 -13.04 -1.27
CA GLN A 159 28.10 -13.21 -2.37
C GLN A 159 27.19 -14.41 -2.06
N VAL A 160 25.88 -14.23 -2.18
CA VAL A 160 24.90 -15.29 -1.93
C VAL A 160 24.38 -15.83 -3.26
N LEU A 161 24.46 -17.14 -3.43
CA LEU A 161 23.86 -17.86 -4.57
C LEU A 161 22.70 -18.72 -4.06
N TYR A 162 21.66 -18.87 -4.87
CA TYR A 162 20.50 -19.71 -4.57
C TYR A 162 20.21 -20.65 -5.74
N THR A 163 20.00 -21.93 -5.45
CA THR A 163 19.47 -22.93 -6.40
C THR A 163 18.24 -23.60 -5.81
N ASN A 164 17.23 -23.85 -6.64
CA ASN A 164 15.91 -24.33 -6.21
C ASN A 164 15.68 -25.85 -6.44
N ARG A 165 16.75 -26.60 -6.71
CA ARG A 165 16.68 -28.03 -7.06
C ARG A 165 18.04 -28.73 -7.07
N ASP A 166 19.02 -28.14 -7.75
CA ASP A 166 20.35 -28.76 -7.95
C ASP A 166 21.26 -28.44 -6.75
N PRO A 167 21.70 -29.43 -5.96
CA PRO A 167 22.67 -29.17 -4.90
C PRO A 167 24.01 -28.66 -5.49
N PRO A 168 24.69 -27.75 -4.76
CA PRO A 168 26.08 -27.35 -5.03
C PRO A 168 27.01 -28.54 -5.25
N LEU A 169 28.06 -28.36 -6.05
CA LEU A 169 28.95 -29.43 -6.52
C LEU A 169 29.58 -30.21 -5.36
N GLU A 170 29.86 -29.49 -4.27
CA GLU A 170 30.46 -29.94 -3.02
C GLU A 170 29.51 -30.85 -2.23
N LEU A 171 28.19 -30.63 -2.35
CA LEU A 171 27.16 -31.35 -1.60
C LEU A 171 26.61 -32.57 -2.35
N ARG A 172 26.76 -32.66 -3.67
CA ARG A 172 26.15 -33.73 -4.53
C ARG A 172 26.40 -35.17 -4.09
N ASN A 173 27.46 -35.43 -3.32
CA ASN A 173 27.83 -36.76 -2.84
C ASN A 173 27.34 -37.05 -1.40
N VAL A 174 26.66 -36.12 -0.74
CA VAL A 174 26.15 -36.28 0.64
C VAL A 174 24.90 -37.18 0.64
N PRO A 175 24.87 -38.29 1.41
CA PRO A 175 23.71 -39.17 1.49
C PRO A 175 22.45 -38.45 2.01
N GLY A 176 21.29 -38.79 1.45
CA GLY A 176 19.98 -38.29 1.94
C GLY A 176 19.53 -36.94 1.37
N LEU A 177 20.31 -36.29 0.51
CA LEU A 177 19.85 -35.11 -0.23
C LEU A 177 18.66 -35.43 -1.15
N LYS A 178 17.70 -34.50 -1.20
CA LYS A 178 16.54 -34.58 -2.09
C LYS A 178 16.69 -33.60 -3.25
N ASN A 179 16.77 -34.13 -4.47
CA ASN A 179 16.80 -33.33 -5.70
C ASN A 179 15.36 -33.08 -6.19
N SER A 180 14.60 -32.31 -5.43
CA SER A 180 13.17 -32.04 -5.68
C SER A 180 12.85 -30.56 -5.47
N ASP A 181 11.82 -30.07 -6.18
CA ASP A 181 11.51 -28.65 -6.29
C ASP A 181 10.94 -28.02 -4.99
N ASP A 182 10.88 -28.79 -3.88
CA ASP A 182 10.58 -28.38 -2.51
C ASP A 182 11.83 -28.06 -1.67
N VAL A 183 13.04 -28.26 -2.20
CA VAL A 183 14.32 -28.03 -1.50
C VAL A 183 15.17 -27.00 -2.24
N GLY A 184 15.43 -25.88 -1.56
CA GLY A 184 16.33 -24.83 -2.02
C GLY A 184 17.66 -24.83 -1.26
N TYR A 185 18.76 -24.59 -1.97
CA TYR A 185 20.12 -24.49 -1.44
C TYR A 185 20.60 -23.05 -1.50
N VAL A 186 21.10 -22.54 -0.37
CA VAL A 186 21.75 -21.21 -0.26
C VAL A 186 23.25 -21.44 -0.09
N THR A 187 24.06 -20.78 -0.93
CA THR A 187 25.53 -20.90 -0.92
C THR A 187 26.17 -19.54 -0.67
N PHE A 188 27.03 -19.44 0.33
CA PHE A 188 27.78 -18.22 0.66
C PHE A 188 29.20 -18.32 0.09
N VAL A 189 29.53 -17.48 -0.89
CA VAL A 189 30.87 -17.41 -1.48
C VAL A 189 31.74 -16.52 -0.59
N LEU A 190 32.79 -17.13 -0.01
CA LEU A 190 33.71 -16.46 0.91
C LEU A 190 35.07 -16.26 0.26
N PHE A 191 35.56 -15.02 0.34
CA PHE A 191 36.88 -14.64 -0.15
C PHE A 191 37.81 -14.38 1.04
N PRO A 192 39.14 -14.45 0.87
CA PRO A 192 40.09 -14.22 1.97
C PRO A 192 39.88 -12.90 2.73
N ARG A 193 39.35 -11.85 2.07
CA ARG A 193 38.97 -10.59 2.74
C ARG A 193 37.91 -10.75 3.85
N HIS A 194 37.07 -11.79 3.81
CA HIS A 194 36.03 -12.07 4.82
C HIS A 194 36.55 -12.88 6.02
N PHE A 195 37.74 -13.52 5.92
CA PHE A 195 38.25 -14.41 6.99
C PHE A 195 39.74 -14.24 7.34
N ASN A 196 40.49 -13.35 6.68
CA ASN A 196 41.93 -13.18 6.97
C ASN A 196 42.21 -12.44 8.29
N ARG A 197 41.35 -11.51 8.70
CA ARG A 197 41.44 -10.84 10.02
C ARG A 197 40.46 -11.45 11.02
N PRO A 198 40.80 -11.59 12.31
CA PRO A 198 39.91 -12.19 13.32
C PRO A 198 38.58 -11.44 13.52
N ASP A 199 38.59 -10.11 13.47
CA ASP A 199 37.41 -9.26 13.62
C ASP A 199 36.42 -9.41 12.44
N ILE A 200 36.95 -9.42 11.22
CA ILE A 200 36.13 -9.65 10.02
C ILE A 200 35.64 -11.09 9.95
N ALA A 201 36.44 -12.08 10.38
CA ALA A 201 36.01 -13.47 10.49
C ALA A 201 34.89 -13.64 11.53
N TYR A 202 35.03 -13.03 12.71
CA TYR A 202 33.99 -13.03 13.75
C TYR A 202 32.68 -12.45 13.22
N SER A 203 32.75 -11.26 12.60
CA SER A 203 31.60 -10.58 12.00
C SER A 203 30.94 -11.41 10.90
N THR A 204 31.73 -11.96 9.97
CA THR A 204 31.24 -12.79 8.85
C THR A 204 30.50 -14.03 9.35
N ILE A 205 31.05 -14.74 10.34
CA ILE A 205 30.40 -15.91 10.95
C ILE A 205 29.05 -15.51 11.56
N SER A 206 29.02 -14.43 12.34
CA SER A 206 27.80 -13.97 13.00
C SER A 206 26.72 -13.55 11.98
N HIS A 207 27.07 -12.85 10.90
CA HIS A 207 26.10 -12.50 9.84
C HIS A 207 25.53 -13.73 9.11
N ILE A 208 26.34 -14.76 8.85
CA ILE A 208 25.88 -16.00 8.19
C ILE A 208 24.95 -16.80 9.11
N GLN A 209 25.24 -16.85 10.41
CA GLN A 209 24.36 -17.46 11.41
C GLN A 209 23.02 -16.70 11.48
N LEU A 210 23.07 -15.36 11.58
CA LEU A 210 21.88 -14.50 11.67
C LEU A 210 21.00 -14.56 10.41
N PHE A 211 21.58 -14.74 9.21
CA PHE A 211 20.80 -14.91 7.98
C PHE A 211 19.79 -16.07 8.07
N ARG A 212 20.16 -17.20 8.70
CA ARG A 212 19.27 -18.34 8.87
C ARG A 212 18.09 -18.01 9.78
N ASP A 213 18.33 -17.27 10.85
CA ASP A 213 17.31 -16.97 11.84
C ASP A 213 16.39 -15.82 11.34
N TYR A 214 16.95 -14.87 10.57
CA TYR A 214 16.21 -13.90 9.76
C TYR A 214 15.33 -14.57 8.70
N LEU A 215 15.86 -15.53 7.93
CA LEU A 215 15.10 -16.28 6.93
C LEU A 215 13.97 -17.09 7.57
N HIS A 216 14.20 -17.73 8.72
CA HIS A 216 13.15 -18.40 9.49
C HIS A 216 12.09 -17.42 10.01
N TYR A 217 12.47 -16.24 10.50
CA TYR A 217 11.53 -15.19 10.89
C TYR A 217 10.66 -14.76 9.70
N HIS A 218 11.26 -14.40 8.57
CA HIS A 218 10.51 -13.99 7.38
C HIS A 218 9.62 -15.10 6.82
N ILE A 219 10.05 -16.37 6.81
CA ILE A 219 9.20 -17.51 6.43
C ILE A 219 8.01 -17.66 7.40
N LYS A 220 8.23 -17.53 8.72
CA LYS A 220 7.13 -17.54 9.72
C LYS A 220 6.17 -16.37 9.51
N CYS A 221 6.66 -15.17 9.26
CA CYS A 221 5.85 -13.98 8.97
C CYS A 221 5.07 -14.12 7.66
N SER A 222 5.70 -14.59 6.57
CA SER A 222 5.00 -14.88 5.30
C SER A 222 3.95 -15.97 5.48
N LYS A 223 4.22 -17.02 6.28
CA LYS A 223 3.21 -18.02 6.62
C LYS A 223 2.07 -17.43 7.44
N ALA A 224 2.35 -16.60 8.44
CA ALA A 224 1.33 -15.92 9.26
C ALA A 224 0.47 -14.95 8.42
N TYR A 225 1.09 -14.19 7.51
CA TYR A 225 0.42 -13.31 6.55
C TYR A 225 -0.43 -14.09 5.55
N MET A 226 0.08 -15.19 4.99
CA MET A 226 -0.71 -16.09 4.14
C MET A 226 -1.86 -16.73 4.92
N HIS A 227 -1.65 -17.16 6.18
CA HIS A 227 -2.72 -17.66 7.06
C HIS A 227 -3.72 -16.55 7.45
N SER A 228 -3.30 -15.29 7.52
CA SER A 228 -4.19 -14.14 7.73
C SER A 228 -5.02 -13.87 6.48
N ARG A 229 -4.40 -13.78 5.29
CA ARG A 229 -5.10 -13.63 4.00
C ARG A 229 -5.94 -14.83 3.63
N MET A 230 -5.58 -16.04 4.05
CA MET A 230 -6.43 -17.22 3.92
C MET A 230 -7.60 -17.16 4.90
N ARG A 231 -7.42 -16.76 6.16
CA ARG A 231 -8.55 -16.54 7.09
C ARG A 231 -9.49 -15.43 6.61
N TYR A 232 -8.95 -14.31 6.10
CA TYR A 232 -9.73 -13.23 5.50
C TYR A 232 -10.43 -13.68 4.21
N ARG A 233 -9.74 -14.38 3.29
CA ARG A 233 -10.39 -14.97 2.11
C ARG A 233 -11.41 -16.04 2.47
N VAL A 234 -11.21 -16.78 3.56
CA VAL A 234 -12.21 -17.73 4.09
C VAL A 234 -13.38 -16.97 4.71
N SER A 235 -13.19 -15.86 5.44
CA SER A 235 -14.32 -15.06 5.94
C SER A 235 -15.08 -14.35 4.82
N GLU A 236 -14.40 -13.81 3.80
CA GLU A 236 -15.06 -13.26 2.62
C GLU A 236 -15.71 -14.36 1.77
N PHE A 237 -15.07 -15.52 1.59
CA PHE A 237 -15.69 -16.66 0.92
C PHE A 237 -16.81 -17.29 1.75
N GLN A 238 -16.82 -17.13 3.09
CA GLN A 238 -17.89 -17.55 3.98
C GLN A 238 -19.04 -16.53 3.98
N LYS A 239 -18.78 -15.22 3.85
CA LYS A 239 -19.80 -14.21 3.51
C LYS A 239 -20.40 -14.49 2.13
N VAL A 240 -19.58 -14.82 1.13
CA VAL A 240 -20.04 -15.21 -0.20
C VAL A 240 -20.79 -16.54 -0.16
N LEU A 241 -20.36 -17.56 0.58
CA LEU A 241 -21.12 -18.80 0.78
C LEU A 241 -22.38 -18.60 1.62
N ASN A 242 -22.44 -17.61 2.50
CA ASN A 242 -23.68 -17.26 3.21
C ASN A 242 -24.65 -16.46 2.32
N ARG A 243 -24.15 -15.70 1.34
CA ARG A 243 -24.95 -15.02 0.28
C ARG A 243 -25.29 -15.94 -0.91
N ALA A 244 -24.48 -16.96 -1.15
CA ALA A 244 -24.61 -17.94 -2.23
C ALA A 244 -25.02 -19.33 -1.71
N LYS A 245 -25.43 -19.41 -0.43
CA LYS A 245 -26.54 -20.26 -0.03
C LYS A 245 -27.74 -19.75 -0.84
N SER A 246 -27.98 -20.40 -1.98
CA SER A 246 -29.35 -20.63 -2.39
C SER A 246 -30.13 -21.16 -1.19
N GLU A 247 -31.43 -20.91 -1.15
CA GLU A 247 -32.32 -21.65 -0.27
C GLU A 247 -31.94 -23.14 -0.31
N ALA A 248 -31.79 -23.76 0.86
CA ALA A 248 -31.49 -25.18 0.92
C ALA A 248 -32.69 -25.88 0.26
N SER A 249 -32.47 -26.51 -0.89
CA SER A 249 -33.49 -27.21 -1.67
C SER A 249 -34.38 -28.01 -0.73
N SER A 250 -35.70 -27.79 -0.79
CA SER A 250 -36.66 -28.17 0.26
C SER A 250 -36.75 -29.69 0.48
N LEU A 251 -35.75 -30.21 1.19
CA LEU A 251 -35.81 -31.48 1.89
C LEU A 251 -36.90 -31.34 2.93
N GLU A 252 -37.94 -32.17 2.80
CA GLU A 252 -39.01 -32.29 3.79
C GLU A 252 -38.39 -32.60 5.15
N ARG A 253 -38.19 -31.57 5.98
CA ARG A 253 -37.73 -31.76 7.36
C ARG A 253 -38.85 -32.45 8.12
N LYS A 254 -38.57 -33.68 8.52
CA LYS A 254 -39.48 -34.53 9.30
C LYS A 254 -38.99 -34.58 10.73
N THR A 255 -39.94 -34.65 11.66
CA THR A 255 -39.67 -34.96 13.06
C THR A 255 -39.31 -36.45 13.20
N VAL A 256 -38.91 -36.92 14.38
CA VAL A 256 -38.53 -38.33 14.57
C VAL A 256 -39.74 -39.27 14.35
N SER A 257 -40.98 -38.76 14.53
CA SER A 257 -42.22 -39.48 14.22
C SER A 257 -42.51 -39.60 12.71
N GLY A 258 -41.75 -38.90 11.86
CA GLY A 258 -41.89 -38.91 10.40
C GLY A 258 -42.89 -37.90 9.83
N ARG A 259 -43.51 -37.05 10.66
CA ARG A 259 -44.44 -35.99 10.21
C ARG A 259 -43.68 -34.84 9.52
N THR A 260 -44.18 -34.36 8.38
CA THR A 260 -43.58 -33.24 7.60
C THR A 260 -44.01 -31.89 8.20
N MET A 261 -43.04 -31.04 8.57
CA MET A 261 -43.33 -29.66 9.03
C MET A 261 -43.78 -28.75 7.87
N VAL A 262 -44.76 -27.87 8.11
CA VAL A 262 -45.35 -26.98 7.09
C VAL A 262 -44.69 -25.60 7.11
N SER A 263 -43.52 -25.49 6.48
CA SER A 263 -42.81 -24.20 6.40
C SER A 263 -43.55 -23.18 5.52
N ARG A 264 -43.93 -22.04 6.11
CA ARG A 264 -44.54 -20.89 5.43
C ARG A 264 -43.57 -19.69 5.37
N PHE A 265 -42.44 -19.84 4.69
CA PHE A 265 -41.54 -18.70 4.46
C PHE A 265 -42.24 -17.56 3.70
N LYS A 266 -42.73 -16.58 4.46
CA LYS A 266 -42.89 -15.20 4.01
C LYS A 266 -41.80 -14.37 4.65
N GLN A 267 -41.01 -13.74 3.79
CA GLN A 267 -40.11 -12.66 4.16
C GLN A 267 -40.92 -11.48 4.72
N VAL A 268 -40.40 -10.83 5.77
CA VAL A 268 -41.04 -9.71 6.47
C VAL A 268 -40.00 -8.60 6.66
N GLU A 269 -40.25 -7.46 6.03
CA GLU A 269 -39.57 -6.20 6.36
C GLU A 269 -40.21 -5.57 7.62
N LEU A 270 -39.43 -4.78 8.36
CA LEU A 270 -39.90 -3.97 9.50
C LEU A 270 -39.26 -2.57 9.44
N LEU A 271 -40.00 -1.54 9.85
CA LEU A 271 -39.67 -0.11 9.69
C LEU A 271 -39.92 0.67 11.02
N LYS A 272 -39.91 2.02 11.09
CA LYS A 272 -40.24 2.84 12.31
C LYS A 272 -41.22 4.01 11.97
N LEU A 273 -41.88 4.78 12.85
CA LEU A 273 -43.07 5.64 12.47
C LEU A 273 -43.24 6.89 13.38
N ASN A 274 -43.48 8.17 12.99
CA ASN A 274 -43.43 8.93 11.70
C ASN A 274 -43.38 10.49 11.93
N MET A 275 -42.30 11.25 11.60
CA MET A 275 -42.25 12.64 10.99
C MET A 275 -40.96 13.52 11.14
N GLN A 276 -40.94 14.67 10.42
CA GLN A 276 -39.93 15.76 10.44
C GLN A 276 -40.62 17.16 10.37
N HIS A 277 -40.17 18.15 11.17
CA HIS A 277 -40.50 19.61 11.12
C HIS A 277 -41.99 20.06 11.36
N HIS A 278 -42.35 21.33 11.67
CA HIS A 278 -41.67 22.65 11.58
C HIS A 278 -42.10 23.64 12.70
N GLU A 279 -41.23 24.62 13.01
CA GLU A 279 -41.47 25.98 13.57
C GLU A 279 -42.04 26.25 14.99
N GLY A 280 -41.28 27.05 15.75
CA GLY A 280 -41.66 27.76 16.98
C GLY A 280 -40.44 28.57 17.49
N HIS A 281 -40.46 29.89 17.33
CA HIS A 281 -39.27 30.76 17.52
C HIS A 281 -39.26 31.51 18.87
N ASP A 282 -38.08 32.03 19.22
CA ASP A 282 -37.79 33.13 20.16
C ASP A 282 -37.85 32.93 21.70
N ASP A 283 -36.67 32.62 22.24
CA ASP A 283 -35.84 33.52 23.07
C ASP A 283 -35.99 33.66 24.62
N SER A 284 -34.81 33.79 25.25
CA SER A 284 -34.45 34.49 26.50
C SER A 284 -34.56 33.84 27.91
N SER A 285 -33.45 34.01 28.66
CA SER A 285 -33.27 34.03 30.14
C SER A 285 -33.88 32.89 31.00
N SER A 286 -33.11 31.95 31.57
CA SER A 286 -32.05 32.06 32.61
C SER A 286 -32.54 32.24 34.05
N GLU A 287 -31.85 31.58 35.00
CA GLU A 287 -32.01 31.66 36.48
C GLU A 287 -33.27 30.98 37.08
N SER A 288 -33.22 30.28 38.24
CA SER A 288 -32.05 29.86 39.05
C SER A 288 -32.37 28.75 40.09
N ARG A 289 -31.29 28.10 40.57
CA ARG A 289 -31.04 27.61 41.95
C ARG A 289 -31.97 26.58 42.62
N ASN A 290 -31.40 25.37 42.74
CA ASN A 290 -31.03 24.68 44.00
C ASN A 290 -32.07 24.27 45.07
N HIS A 291 -31.86 23.01 45.53
CA HIS A 291 -32.19 22.43 46.84
C HIS A 291 -33.69 22.17 47.14
N SER A 292 -34.08 21.09 47.81
CA SER A 292 -33.37 19.84 48.19
C SER A 292 -34.38 18.85 48.81
N HIS A 293 -34.04 17.55 48.84
CA HIS A 293 -34.77 16.49 49.59
C HIS A 293 -36.20 16.19 49.06
N ASP A 294 -36.79 14.99 49.21
CA ASP A 294 -36.40 13.79 49.97
C ASP A 294 -36.54 12.49 49.12
N ASP A 295 -36.21 11.34 49.70
CA ASP A 295 -36.20 10.01 49.08
C ASP A 295 -37.57 9.53 48.53
N HIS A 296 -37.52 8.69 47.47
CA HIS A 296 -38.18 7.39 47.46
C HIS A 296 -37.63 6.46 46.36
N GLU A 297 -37.18 5.26 46.74
CA GLU A 297 -36.70 4.24 45.82
C GLU A 297 -37.82 3.60 44.99
N HIS A 298 -37.57 3.35 43.71
CA HIS A 298 -38.24 2.27 42.97
C HIS A 298 -37.18 1.30 42.42
N ALA A 299 -36.93 0.23 43.17
CA ALA A 299 -35.97 -0.80 42.79
C ALA A 299 -36.44 -1.59 41.56
N THR A 300 -35.56 -1.70 40.56
CA THR A 300 -35.66 -2.77 39.56
C THR A 300 -35.10 -4.06 40.18
N GLU A 301 -35.88 -5.14 40.22
CA GLU A 301 -35.39 -6.44 40.69
C GLU A 301 -34.32 -6.98 39.73
N THR A 302 -33.06 -6.64 39.99
CA THR A 302 -31.93 -7.41 39.47
C THR A 302 -32.08 -8.84 40.00
N GLY A 303 -32.25 -9.80 39.09
CA GLY A 303 -32.33 -11.21 39.43
C GLY A 303 -31.02 -11.72 40.07
N PRO A 304 -30.97 -13.02 40.43
CA PRO A 304 -29.76 -13.63 40.97
C PRO A 304 -28.52 -13.26 40.16
N ALA A 305 -27.42 -12.89 40.85
CA ALA A 305 -26.19 -12.41 40.20
C ALA A 305 -25.50 -13.44 39.29
N ASP A 306 -26.01 -14.68 39.24
CA ASP A 306 -25.63 -15.74 38.30
C ASP A 306 -26.61 -15.90 37.13
N ASN A 307 -27.53 -14.96 36.90
CA ASN A 307 -28.45 -14.96 35.75
C ASN A 307 -27.72 -14.67 34.43
N LEU A 308 -27.83 -15.59 33.47
CA LEU A 308 -27.13 -15.51 32.18
C LEU A 308 -27.91 -14.78 31.08
N TYR A 309 -29.15 -14.33 31.32
CA TYR A 309 -29.99 -13.68 30.30
C TYR A 309 -29.29 -12.54 29.53
N PRO A 310 -28.54 -11.59 30.15
CA PRO A 310 -27.82 -10.53 29.43
C PRO A 310 -26.68 -11.01 28.53
N HIS A 311 -26.33 -12.30 28.59
CA HIS A 311 -25.22 -12.90 27.87
C HIS A 311 -25.66 -13.94 26.82
N ILE A 312 -26.98 -14.08 26.58
CA ILE A 312 -27.53 -14.87 25.49
C ILE A 312 -27.55 -14.01 24.22
N ASP A 313 -27.08 -14.56 23.11
CA ASP A 313 -27.25 -13.91 21.80
C ASP A 313 -28.65 -14.22 21.27
N LEU A 314 -29.63 -13.45 21.75
CA LEU A 314 -31.04 -13.58 21.40
C LEU A 314 -31.30 -13.46 19.88
N SER A 315 -30.41 -12.77 19.14
CA SER A 315 -30.54 -12.60 17.69
C SER A 315 -30.27 -13.88 16.89
N ASN A 316 -29.54 -14.83 17.47
CA ASN A 316 -29.18 -16.11 16.84
C ASN A 316 -29.80 -17.33 17.54
N VAL A 317 -30.82 -17.14 18.39
CA VAL A 317 -31.60 -18.24 18.98
C VAL A 317 -32.45 -18.91 17.89
N VAL A 318 -32.33 -20.23 17.76
CA VAL A 318 -33.09 -21.03 16.80
C VAL A 318 -33.96 -22.04 17.53
N ALA A 319 -35.26 -22.11 17.22
CA ALA A 319 -36.12 -23.21 17.65
C ALA A 319 -36.72 -23.94 16.44
N LEU A 320 -36.98 -25.23 16.57
CA LEU A 320 -37.46 -26.12 15.51
C LEU A 320 -38.74 -26.85 15.95
N ASN A 321 -39.67 -27.05 15.00
CA ASN A 321 -41.01 -27.62 15.21
C ASN A 321 -41.86 -26.80 16.20
N VAL A 322 -42.00 -25.50 15.95
CA VAL A 322 -42.75 -24.54 16.79
C VAL A 322 -43.60 -23.65 15.88
N SER A 323 -44.82 -23.31 16.31
CA SER A 323 -45.91 -22.85 15.42
C SER A 323 -45.88 -21.39 14.94
N ASP A 324 -44.92 -20.57 15.39
CA ASP A 324 -44.68 -19.19 14.91
C ASP A 324 -43.32 -19.08 14.22
N ASP A 325 -43.20 -18.29 13.14
CA ASP A 325 -41.94 -18.16 12.37
C ASP A 325 -40.78 -17.47 13.13
N THR A 326 -41.02 -16.79 14.25
CA THR A 326 -39.97 -16.26 15.17
C THR A 326 -40.25 -16.63 16.63
N PRO A 327 -40.05 -17.90 17.06
CA PRO A 327 -40.65 -18.38 18.30
C PRO A 327 -39.68 -18.52 19.48
N GLY A 328 -38.44 -19.00 19.26
CA GLY A 328 -37.57 -19.51 20.33
C GLY A 328 -37.25 -18.49 21.44
N VAL A 329 -37.19 -17.21 21.09
CA VAL A 329 -36.96 -16.11 22.04
C VAL A 329 -38.15 -15.89 22.98
N LYS A 330 -39.40 -16.18 22.56
CA LYS A 330 -40.61 -15.95 23.39
C LYS A 330 -40.60 -16.71 24.72
N ALA A 331 -39.89 -17.85 24.78
CA ALA A 331 -39.72 -18.61 26.01
C ALA A 331 -38.51 -18.15 26.85
N ILE A 332 -37.50 -17.49 26.25
CA ILE A 332 -36.30 -17.02 26.94
C ILE A 332 -36.55 -15.58 27.41
N LYS A 333 -36.91 -15.40 28.69
CA LYS A 333 -37.36 -14.11 29.25
C LYS A 333 -36.44 -13.60 30.37
N PRO A 334 -36.52 -12.30 30.73
CA PRO A 334 -35.88 -11.76 31.93
C PRO A 334 -36.35 -12.45 33.23
N TRP A 335 -35.56 -12.37 34.30
CA TRP A 335 -35.87 -13.02 35.58
C TRP A 335 -37.20 -12.56 36.22
N HIS A 336 -37.59 -11.30 36.05
CA HIS A 336 -38.87 -10.79 36.58
C HIS A 336 -40.08 -11.42 35.86
N GLU A 337 -39.94 -11.77 34.58
CA GLU A 337 -40.99 -12.43 33.78
C GLU A 337 -41.10 -13.95 33.99
N ARG A 338 -40.31 -14.56 34.88
CA ARG A 338 -40.30 -16.02 35.11
C ARG A 338 -41.64 -16.66 35.48
N LEU A 339 -42.62 -15.84 35.89
CA LEU A 339 -43.99 -16.27 36.24
C LEU A 339 -45.04 -15.94 35.16
N ASN A 340 -44.68 -15.18 34.12
CA ASN A 340 -45.57 -14.79 33.02
C ASN A 340 -45.96 -16.03 32.17
N GLU A 341 -47.23 -16.46 32.29
CA GLU A 341 -47.82 -17.56 31.52
C GLU A 341 -48.45 -17.10 30.19
N ASP A 342 -48.70 -15.80 29.99
CA ASP A 342 -49.43 -15.24 28.84
C ASP A 342 -48.65 -15.29 27.51
N VAL A 343 -47.34 -15.53 27.58
CA VAL A 343 -46.45 -15.75 26.43
C VAL A 343 -45.78 -17.11 26.56
N TRP A 344 -45.98 -17.98 25.58
CA TRP A 344 -45.39 -19.32 25.50
C TRP A 344 -44.95 -19.65 24.06
N ILE A 345 -44.21 -20.74 23.93
CA ILE A 345 -44.02 -21.46 22.66
C ILE A 345 -44.77 -22.78 22.69
N GLU A 346 -45.24 -23.24 21.53
CA GLU A 346 -45.99 -24.49 21.35
C GLU A 346 -45.52 -25.21 20.09
N SER A 347 -45.39 -26.54 20.16
CA SER A 347 -44.90 -27.33 19.04
C SER A 347 -45.92 -27.45 17.89
N ASP A 348 -45.42 -27.60 16.65
CA ASP A 348 -46.23 -27.48 15.42
C ASP A 348 -46.78 -28.83 14.91
N ALA A 349 -45.89 -29.76 14.52
CA ALA A 349 -46.29 -31.00 13.84
C ALA A 349 -46.51 -32.20 14.79
N ASP A 350 -45.83 -32.22 15.94
CA ASP A 350 -45.96 -33.19 17.03
C ASP A 350 -45.36 -32.60 18.32
N ASP A 351 -45.14 -33.41 19.35
CA ASP A 351 -44.72 -33.02 20.70
C ASP A 351 -43.21 -32.80 20.87
N GLN A 352 -42.43 -32.73 19.79
CA GLN A 352 -40.98 -32.60 19.82
C GLN A 352 -40.51 -31.15 19.61
N ILE A 353 -39.60 -30.62 20.45
CA ILE A 353 -39.01 -29.27 20.25
C ILE A 353 -37.49 -29.31 20.43
N ILE A 354 -36.75 -28.68 19.52
CA ILE A 354 -35.32 -28.33 19.72
C ILE A 354 -35.20 -26.81 19.86
N ILE A 355 -34.45 -26.34 20.86
CA ILE A 355 -34.14 -24.91 21.09
C ILE A 355 -32.63 -24.76 21.25
N ARG A 356 -31.99 -23.97 20.38
CA ARG A 356 -30.55 -23.71 20.36
C ARG A 356 -30.29 -22.30 20.87
N ILE A 357 -29.51 -22.18 21.94
CA ILE A 357 -29.27 -20.95 22.69
C ILE A 357 -27.76 -20.61 22.64
N PRO A 358 -27.32 -19.70 21.75
CA PRO A 358 -25.94 -19.23 21.73
C PRO A 358 -25.65 -18.18 22.81
N PHE A 359 -24.40 -18.10 23.26
CA PHE A 359 -23.93 -17.12 24.23
C PHE A 359 -22.86 -16.19 23.63
N SER A 360 -22.82 -14.94 24.10
CA SER A 360 -21.84 -13.93 23.70
C SER A 360 -20.40 -14.22 24.17
N GLY A 361 -20.22 -15.20 25.07
CA GLY A 361 -18.93 -15.53 25.68
C GLY A 361 -18.77 -17.02 25.97
N SER A 362 -17.96 -17.33 26.97
CA SER A 362 -17.84 -18.68 27.53
C SER A 362 -18.66 -18.75 28.81
N VAL A 363 -19.55 -19.73 28.89
CA VAL A 363 -20.44 -19.94 30.04
C VAL A 363 -20.06 -21.20 30.79
N LYS A 364 -20.02 -21.10 32.12
CA LYS A 364 -20.02 -22.22 33.05
C LYS A 364 -21.41 -22.34 33.65
N LEU A 365 -22.21 -23.24 33.10
CA LEU A 365 -23.62 -23.42 33.47
C LEU A 365 -23.73 -24.10 34.83
N ARG A 366 -24.66 -23.63 35.66
CA ARG A 366 -25.00 -24.14 37.00
C ARG A 366 -26.37 -24.82 36.99
N SER A 367 -27.35 -24.20 36.37
CA SER A 367 -28.71 -24.72 36.26
C SER A 367 -29.46 -24.17 35.06
N VAL A 368 -30.42 -24.95 34.58
CA VAL A 368 -31.47 -24.53 33.64
C VAL A 368 -32.76 -24.39 34.45
N LEU A 369 -33.54 -23.33 34.22
CA LEU A 369 -34.84 -23.11 34.83
C LEU A 369 -35.92 -23.22 33.76
N LEU A 370 -36.93 -24.05 33.99
CA LEU A 370 -38.01 -24.27 33.02
C LEU A 370 -39.38 -24.09 33.68
N LYS A 371 -40.31 -23.46 32.96
CA LYS A 371 -41.74 -23.44 33.28
C LYS A 371 -42.50 -23.93 32.05
N SER A 372 -43.11 -25.11 32.16
CA SER A 372 -43.92 -25.72 31.11
C SER A 372 -45.37 -25.25 31.17
N GLY A 373 -46.11 -25.49 30.09
CA GLY A 373 -47.56 -25.27 30.04
C GLY A 373 -48.34 -26.24 30.95
N PRO A 374 -49.60 -25.91 31.28
CA PRO A 374 -50.38 -26.68 32.24
C PRO A 374 -50.70 -28.11 31.76
N GLU A 375 -50.87 -29.00 32.75
CA GLU A 375 -51.43 -30.35 32.58
C GLU A 375 -50.69 -31.20 31.54
N ASP A 376 -51.36 -31.70 30.51
CA ASP A 376 -50.82 -32.71 29.58
C ASP A 376 -49.83 -32.15 28.55
N TYR A 377 -49.73 -30.82 28.41
CA TYR A 377 -48.78 -30.11 27.53
C TYR A 377 -47.37 -29.95 28.14
N THR A 378 -47.16 -30.41 29.38
CA THR A 378 -45.82 -30.45 29.99
C THR A 378 -44.97 -31.55 29.32
N PRO A 379 -43.73 -31.28 28.87
CA PRO A 379 -42.84 -32.29 28.31
C PRO A 379 -42.44 -33.35 29.35
N SER A 380 -42.15 -34.59 28.94
CA SER A 380 -41.74 -35.65 29.90
C SER A 380 -40.35 -35.40 30.48
N ARG A 381 -39.44 -34.88 29.66
CA ARG A 381 -38.01 -34.69 29.95
C ARG A 381 -37.38 -33.63 29.04
N VAL A 382 -36.18 -33.20 29.42
CA VAL A 382 -35.32 -32.34 28.61
C VAL A 382 -33.92 -32.94 28.51
N CYS A 383 -33.43 -33.03 27.29
CA CYS A 383 -32.08 -33.45 26.93
C CYS A 383 -31.22 -32.22 26.63
N LEU A 384 -30.11 -32.07 27.33
CA LEU A 384 -29.18 -30.95 27.19
C LEU A 384 -27.94 -31.39 26.40
N PHE A 385 -27.61 -30.62 25.36
CA PHE A 385 -26.42 -30.78 24.54
C PHE A 385 -25.57 -29.51 24.57
N ALA A 386 -24.28 -29.64 24.82
CA ALA A 386 -23.35 -28.51 24.92
C ALA A 386 -22.57 -28.33 23.61
N ASN A 387 -22.49 -27.09 23.10
CA ASN A 387 -21.75 -26.73 21.89
C ASN A 387 -22.24 -27.44 20.60
N GLU A 388 -23.52 -27.80 20.53
CA GLU A 388 -24.16 -28.51 19.41
C GLU A 388 -25.01 -27.52 18.57
N ASP A 389 -24.34 -26.67 17.81
CA ASP A 389 -24.95 -25.55 17.07
C ASP A 389 -25.87 -25.99 15.92
N ASN A 390 -25.66 -27.19 15.37
CA ASN A 390 -26.26 -27.63 14.10
C ASN A 390 -27.24 -28.81 14.20
N ALA A 391 -27.26 -29.57 15.29
CA ALA A 391 -27.98 -30.84 15.42
C ALA A 391 -29.50 -30.72 15.19
N ASP A 392 -30.03 -31.43 14.18
CA ASP A 392 -31.47 -31.54 13.92
C ASP A 392 -32.12 -32.77 14.59
N PHE A 393 -33.40 -33.03 14.31
CA PHE A 393 -34.15 -34.15 14.91
C PHE A 393 -33.54 -35.53 14.61
N SER A 394 -32.86 -35.71 13.48
CA SER A 394 -32.13 -36.94 13.16
C SER A 394 -30.79 -37.02 13.89
N ASP A 395 -30.00 -35.94 13.91
CA ASP A 395 -28.74 -35.90 14.67
C ASP A 395 -28.95 -36.13 16.18
N ILE A 396 -30.00 -35.51 16.75
CA ILE A 396 -30.18 -35.40 18.20
C ILE A 396 -30.84 -36.64 18.81
N SER A 397 -31.45 -37.50 17.99
CA SER A 397 -32.04 -38.77 18.43
C SER A 397 -31.04 -39.93 18.41
N GLU A 398 -29.95 -39.83 17.64
CA GLU A 398 -28.84 -40.80 17.68
C GLU A 398 -27.72 -40.42 18.68
N LYS A 399 -27.68 -39.18 19.18
CA LYS A 399 -26.65 -38.68 20.12
C LYS A 399 -27.04 -38.89 21.59
N GLU A 400 -26.08 -39.37 22.40
CA GLU A 400 -26.23 -39.39 23.87
C GLU A 400 -26.23 -37.95 24.43
N PRO A 401 -27.24 -37.53 25.21
CA PRO A 401 -27.28 -36.19 25.77
C PRO A 401 -26.19 -35.96 26.83
N ALA A 402 -25.64 -34.74 26.89
CA ALA A 402 -24.68 -34.39 27.93
C ALA A 402 -25.32 -34.53 29.33
N GLN A 403 -26.57 -34.11 29.49
CA GLN A 403 -27.38 -34.48 30.65
C GLN A 403 -28.87 -34.48 30.29
N GLU A 404 -29.65 -35.34 30.92
CA GLU A 404 -31.10 -35.42 30.81
C GLU A 404 -31.75 -35.18 32.18
N PHE A 405 -32.94 -34.60 32.19
CA PHE A 405 -33.79 -34.47 33.38
C PHE A 405 -35.24 -34.81 33.03
N SER A 406 -35.91 -35.60 33.88
CA SER A 406 -37.37 -35.70 33.87
C SER A 406 -38.00 -34.43 34.42
N ILE A 407 -39.07 -33.96 33.77
CA ILE A 407 -39.81 -32.76 34.16
C ILE A 407 -41.10 -33.20 34.88
N PRO A 408 -41.31 -32.85 36.16
CA PRO A 408 -42.54 -33.18 36.85
C PRO A 408 -43.69 -32.26 36.40
N ARG A 409 -44.91 -32.79 36.32
CA ARG A 409 -46.12 -31.97 36.11
C ARG A 409 -46.29 -30.95 37.24
N GLY A 410 -46.28 -29.66 36.92
CA GLY A 410 -46.52 -28.59 37.89
C GLY A 410 -46.44 -27.20 37.27
N ARG A 411 -47.05 -26.20 37.92
CA ARG A 411 -47.03 -24.79 37.45
C ARG A 411 -45.82 -23.98 37.94
N GLY A 412 -44.97 -24.55 38.79
CA GLY A 412 -43.77 -23.87 39.30
C GLY A 412 -42.66 -23.76 38.25
N VAL A 413 -41.71 -22.86 38.47
CA VAL A 413 -40.45 -22.86 37.73
C VAL A 413 -39.57 -23.95 38.35
N GLY A 414 -39.25 -25.01 37.61
CA GLY A 414 -38.33 -26.06 38.03
C GLY A 414 -36.87 -25.65 37.76
N GLU A 415 -35.98 -25.79 38.74
CA GLU A 415 -34.55 -25.55 38.58
C GLU A 415 -33.76 -26.88 38.49
N TYR A 416 -33.11 -27.10 37.35
CA TYR A 416 -32.43 -28.34 36.99
C TYR A 416 -30.91 -28.15 37.04
N ALA A 417 -30.28 -28.61 38.12
CA ALA A 417 -28.84 -28.42 38.36
C ALA A 417 -27.98 -29.33 37.46
N VAL A 418 -27.10 -28.72 36.67
CA VAL A 418 -26.25 -29.45 35.71
C VAL A 418 -24.93 -29.90 36.33
N LYS A 419 -24.39 -31.02 35.84
CA LYS A 419 -23.05 -31.50 36.21
C LYS A 419 -22.01 -30.52 35.66
N ALA A 420 -21.51 -29.64 36.53
CA ALA A 420 -20.60 -28.54 36.18
C ALA A 420 -19.32 -28.97 35.42
N SER A 421 -18.92 -30.24 35.49
CA SER A 421 -17.84 -30.81 34.67
C SER A 421 -18.19 -30.97 33.18
N LYS A 422 -19.46 -31.24 32.84
CA LYS A 422 -19.95 -31.37 31.46
C LYS A 422 -20.34 -30.03 30.81
N PHE A 423 -20.59 -28.99 31.62
CA PHE A 423 -21.02 -27.66 31.14
C PHE A 423 -20.13 -26.52 31.65
N SER A 424 -18.83 -26.77 31.79
CA SER A 424 -17.84 -25.83 32.32
C SER A 424 -17.42 -24.72 31.35
N THR A 425 -17.47 -25.00 30.04
CA THR A 425 -17.04 -24.09 28.96
C THR A 425 -17.95 -24.25 27.73
N ILE A 426 -19.18 -23.73 27.83
CA ILE A 426 -20.17 -23.78 26.75
C ILE A 426 -20.32 -22.41 26.08
N SER A 427 -20.51 -22.39 24.76
CA SER A 427 -20.89 -21.20 23.98
C SER A 427 -22.21 -21.35 23.24
N SER A 428 -22.78 -22.55 23.25
CA SER A 428 -24.19 -22.77 22.99
C SER A 428 -24.73 -23.90 23.85
N LEU A 429 -26.02 -23.84 24.13
CA LEU A 429 -26.80 -24.88 24.78
C LEU A 429 -27.97 -25.24 23.88
N SER A 430 -28.03 -26.50 23.45
CA SER A 430 -29.16 -27.04 22.68
C SER A 430 -30.02 -27.90 23.62
N LEU A 431 -31.28 -27.50 23.79
CA LEU A 431 -32.30 -28.17 24.58
C LEU A 431 -33.20 -28.96 23.63
N PHE A 432 -33.43 -30.24 23.92
CA PHE A 432 -34.34 -31.10 23.18
C PHE A 432 -35.42 -31.66 24.12
N PHE A 433 -36.68 -31.47 23.74
CA PHE A 433 -37.87 -31.99 24.39
C PHE A 433 -38.44 -33.08 23.47
N PRO A 434 -38.42 -34.37 23.86
CA PRO A 434 -38.65 -35.47 22.93
C PRO A 434 -40.10 -35.95 22.84
N GLU A 435 -40.92 -35.64 23.85
CA GLU A 435 -42.32 -36.08 23.99
C GLU A 435 -43.06 -35.25 25.07
N SER A 436 -44.40 -35.18 25.00
CA SER A 436 -45.28 -34.59 26.03
C SER A 436 -45.55 -35.57 27.19
N GLN A 437 -46.45 -35.20 28.11
CA GLN A 437 -47.01 -36.12 29.10
C GLN A 437 -48.46 -36.52 28.84
N GLY A 438 -49.05 -36.13 27.71
CA GLY A 438 -50.39 -36.58 27.31
C GLY A 438 -51.07 -35.82 26.16
N ALA A 439 -50.57 -34.64 25.78
CA ALA A 439 -51.07 -33.87 24.63
C ALA A 439 -50.31 -34.21 23.33
N GLU A 440 -50.85 -33.84 22.16
CA GLU A 440 -50.13 -33.96 20.88
C GLU A 440 -49.08 -32.85 20.66
N THR A 441 -48.97 -31.87 21.56
CA THR A 441 -47.99 -30.77 21.53
C THR A 441 -47.36 -30.52 22.90
N VAL A 442 -46.17 -29.90 22.91
CA VAL A 442 -45.46 -29.44 24.11
C VAL A 442 -45.55 -27.91 24.21
N ARG A 443 -45.75 -27.38 25.42
CA ARG A 443 -45.77 -25.93 25.70
C ARG A 443 -44.70 -25.52 26.72
N ILE A 444 -44.01 -24.41 26.46
CA ILE A 444 -42.98 -23.84 27.34
C ILE A 444 -43.18 -22.33 27.48
N SER A 445 -43.33 -21.84 28.72
CA SER A 445 -43.59 -20.42 29.03
C SER A 445 -42.38 -19.66 29.59
N PHE A 446 -41.36 -20.37 30.11
CA PHE A 446 -40.11 -19.75 30.56
C PHE A 446 -38.92 -20.71 30.46
N ILE A 447 -37.79 -20.15 30.02
CA ILE A 447 -36.45 -20.75 30.00
C ILE A 447 -35.49 -19.71 30.59
N GLY A 448 -35.00 -19.97 31.80
CA GLY A 448 -33.95 -19.21 32.46
C GLY A 448 -32.65 -20.02 32.52
N LEU A 449 -31.50 -19.34 32.53
CA LEU A 449 -30.19 -19.99 32.59
C LEU A 449 -29.35 -19.33 33.67
N ARG A 450 -28.71 -20.13 34.53
CA ARG A 450 -27.85 -19.63 35.61
C ARG A 450 -26.45 -20.24 35.54
N GLY A 451 -25.43 -19.45 35.88
CA GLY A 451 -24.03 -19.84 35.82
C GLY A 451 -23.11 -18.62 35.94
N SER A 452 -21.83 -18.81 35.61
CA SER A 452 -20.90 -17.69 35.44
C SER A 452 -20.54 -17.54 33.97
N TRP A 453 -20.79 -16.36 33.41
CA TRP A 453 -20.25 -15.96 32.11
C TRP A 453 -18.80 -15.50 32.27
N THR A 454 -18.03 -15.61 31.20
CA THR A 454 -16.70 -15.04 31.06
C THR A 454 -16.58 -14.57 29.62
N GLU A 455 -16.11 -13.34 29.43
CA GLU A 455 -15.92 -12.78 28.11
C GLU A 455 -15.05 -13.70 27.24
N ARG A 456 -15.47 -13.93 26.00
CA ARG A 456 -14.62 -14.60 25.01
C ARG A 456 -13.53 -13.65 24.54
N LYS A 457 -12.53 -13.44 25.38
CA LYS A 457 -11.21 -12.99 24.96
C LYS A 457 -10.74 -13.92 23.84
N ARG A 458 -10.87 -13.45 22.60
CA ARG A 458 -10.26 -14.07 21.41
C ARG A 458 -8.81 -13.62 21.29
N ASP A 459 -8.12 -13.56 22.41
CA ASP A 459 -6.68 -13.70 22.42
C ASP A 459 -6.38 -15.04 21.72
N PRO A 460 -5.50 -15.06 20.72
CA PRO A 460 -4.85 -16.30 20.33
C PRO A 460 -4.21 -16.97 21.56
N VAL A 461 -3.70 -18.19 21.41
CA VAL A 461 -2.45 -18.49 22.13
C VAL A 461 -1.39 -17.58 21.51
N ILE A 462 -1.30 -16.35 22.01
CA ILE A 462 -0.27 -15.40 21.61
C ILE A 462 1.02 -15.97 22.19
N THR A 463 1.81 -16.63 21.36
CA THR A 463 3.24 -16.76 21.68
C THR A 463 3.81 -15.35 21.52
N VAL A 464 3.81 -14.60 22.61
CA VAL A 464 4.29 -13.22 22.70
C VAL A 464 5.79 -13.22 22.49
N TYR A 465 6.20 -13.22 21.21
CA TYR A 465 7.57 -12.94 20.79
C TYR A 465 7.76 -11.41 20.72
N GLU A 466 7.55 -10.74 21.84
CA GLU A 466 7.90 -9.33 22.01
C GLU A 466 9.42 -9.19 22.22
N SER A 467 9.95 -8.03 21.84
CA SER A 467 11.39 -7.75 21.88
C SER A 467 11.92 -7.41 23.28
N GLN A 468 11.03 -7.26 24.27
CA GLN A 468 11.32 -7.18 25.72
C GLN A 468 10.06 -7.61 26.49
N ALA A 469 10.19 -7.97 27.77
CA ALA A 469 9.08 -8.44 28.59
C ALA A 469 8.29 -7.27 29.22
N ASN A 470 6.96 -7.31 29.11
CA ASN A 470 6.07 -6.38 29.81
C ASN A 470 5.89 -6.80 31.27
N LEU A 471 6.40 -5.99 32.20
CA LEU A 471 6.30 -6.23 33.65
C LEU A 471 4.87 -6.17 34.20
N ALA A 472 3.88 -5.70 33.44
CA ALA A 472 2.47 -5.74 33.82
C ALA A 472 1.81 -7.12 33.62
N ASP A 473 2.38 -7.98 32.76
CA ASP A 473 1.79 -9.28 32.38
C ASP A 473 2.28 -10.46 33.25
N HIS A 474 3.03 -10.16 34.32
CA HIS A 474 3.49 -11.13 35.31
C HIS A 474 2.76 -10.92 36.65
N ASP A 475 2.17 -11.98 37.19
CA ASP A 475 1.54 -11.95 38.52
C ASP A 475 2.53 -11.51 39.61
N LYS A 476 2.08 -10.59 40.48
CA LYS A 476 2.93 -9.97 41.51
C LYS A 476 3.44 -11.02 42.49
N ILE A 477 4.78 -11.14 42.57
CA ILE A 477 5.46 -12.04 43.51
C ILE A 477 5.14 -11.64 44.95
N GLN A 478 4.49 -12.52 45.71
CA GLN A 478 4.24 -12.29 47.14
C GLN A 478 5.58 -12.12 47.90
N GLY A 479 5.72 -10.99 48.60
CA GLY A 479 6.91 -10.68 49.41
C GLY A 479 7.80 -9.56 48.85
N THR A 480 7.42 -8.86 47.78
CA THR A 480 8.17 -7.69 47.25
C THR A 480 7.64 -6.34 47.72
N ASP A 481 7.08 -6.25 48.93
CA ASP A 481 6.66 -4.98 49.52
C ASP A 481 7.87 -4.24 50.12
N GLY A 482 8.40 -3.27 49.36
CA GLY A 482 9.52 -2.43 49.80
C GLY A 482 9.66 -1.17 48.95
N GLU A 483 9.41 -0.01 49.55
CA GLU A 483 9.59 1.30 48.91
C GLU A 483 11.05 1.53 48.50
N LEU A 484 11.31 1.61 47.18
CA LEU A 484 12.58 2.13 46.67
C LEU A 484 12.40 3.59 46.26
N LYS A 485 12.93 4.47 47.10
CA LYS A 485 12.79 5.93 47.01
C LYS A 485 13.69 6.48 45.89
N THR A 486 13.17 7.42 45.12
CA THR A 486 13.97 8.27 44.24
C THR A 486 14.84 9.22 45.07
N GLU A 487 16.16 9.05 45.02
CA GLU A 487 17.10 10.02 45.58
C GLU A 487 17.21 11.27 44.69
N LYS A 488 17.77 12.35 45.26
CA LYS A 488 17.56 13.73 44.81
C LYS A 488 18.83 14.42 44.33
N GLN A 489 18.62 15.21 43.28
CA GLN A 489 19.27 16.51 42.99
C GLN A 489 20.81 16.60 42.91
N LEU A 490 21.25 17.20 41.82
CA LEU A 490 21.98 18.48 41.93
C LEU A 490 21.31 19.49 40.98
N SER A 491 21.22 20.75 41.42
CA SER A 491 20.66 21.87 40.66
C SER A 491 21.66 23.05 40.69
N PRO A 492 21.43 24.07 39.86
CA PRO A 492 21.45 25.43 40.39
C PRO A 492 20.05 26.06 40.52
N GLN A 493 19.96 27.10 41.33
CA GLN A 493 18.79 27.98 41.49
C GLN A 493 18.80 29.05 40.36
N ASP A 494 17.82 29.94 40.13
CA ASP A 494 16.82 30.62 41.00
C ASP A 494 15.68 31.22 40.12
N GLN A 495 14.77 31.99 40.74
CA GLN A 495 13.79 32.94 40.14
C GLN A 495 12.41 32.40 39.69
N ASP A 496 11.53 32.26 40.69
CA ASP A 496 10.19 32.88 40.78
C ASP A 496 9.26 33.04 39.56
N GLY A 497 7.98 32.68 39.75
CA GLY A 497 6.92 33.66 39.42
C GLY A 497 5.52 33.24 38.96
N ARG A 498 4.71 32.56 39.81
CA ARG A 498 3.21 32.63 39.84
C ARG A 498 2.43 32.10 38.59
N SER A 499 1.14 31.73 38.65
CA SER A 499 0.24 31.25 39.72
C SER A 499 -1.13 30.82 39.14
N ALA A 500 -1.81 29.83 39.77
CA ALA A 500 -3.27 29.60 39.76
C ALA A 500 -3.96 29.17 38.41
N SER A 501 -5.19 28.64 38.37
CA SER A 501 -5.91 27.58 39.15
C SER A 501 -7.35 27.36 38.58
N ALA A 502 -8.06 26.30 39.01
CA ALA A 502 -9.46 25.91 38.66
C ALA A 502 -9.65 25.33 37.22
N GLU A 503 -10.41 24.26 36.94
CA GLU A 503 -11.71 23.71 37.41
C GLU A 503 -12.92 24.35 36.69
N VAL A 504 -13.65 23.68 35.75
CA VAL A 504 -14.72 22.63 35.91
C VAL A 504 -16.11 23.29 36.16
N PRO A 505 -17.32 22.79 35.74
CA PRO A 505 -17.74 21.53 35.07
C PRO A 505 -18.71 21.69 33.82
N GLU A 506 -19.31 20.57 33.35
CA GLU A 506 -20.75 20.28 33.00
C GLU A 506 -21.71 21.31 32.30
N ALA A 507 -22.81 20.93 31.60
CA ALA A 507 -23.38 19.62 31.19
C ALA A 507 -24.44 19.72 30.05
N LEU A 508 -24.80 18.54 29.50
CA LEU A 508 -26.12 18.04 28.98
C LEU A 508 -27.24 19.01 28.53
N GLU A 509 -27.83 18.74 27.35
CA GLU A 509 -29.17 18.09 27.15
C GLU A 509 -29.38 17.75 25.63
N GLN A 510 -30.05 16.66 25.20
CA GLN A 510 -31.51 16.41 25.02
C GLN A 510 -32.19 17.42 24.04
N THR A 511 -33.16 17.10 23.15
CA THR A 511 -33.98 15.90 22.78
C THR A 511 -34.69 16.20 21.40
N ASP A 512 -35.27 15.31 20.58
CA ASP A 512 -35.30 13.83 20.45
C ASP A 512 -35.83 13.36 19.05
N VAL A 513 -36.06 12.04 18.85
CA VAL A 513 -37.21 11.31 18.19
C VAL A 513 -38.04 12.02 17.08
N GLU A 514 -38.39 11.43 15.90
CA GLU A 514 -38.85 10.04 15.59
C GLU A 514 -38.64 9.59 14.09
N SER A 515 -38.58 8.27 13.77
CA SER A 515 -39.16 7.59 12.54
C SER A 515 -38.42 7.35 11.16
N SER A 516 -38.99 6.90 9.98
CA SER A 516 -40.36 6.59 9.45
C SER A 516 -40.52 5.28 8.57
N HIS A 517 -41.75 4.96 8.08
CA HIS A 517 -42.40 3.61 7.87
C HIS A 517 -42.85 3.31 6.41
N GLU A 518 -43.08 2.03 6.03
CA GLU A 518 -44.05 1.64 4.97
C GLU A 518 -43.64 0.69 3.79
N LEU A 519 -43.08 -0.51 4.03
CA LEU A 519 -43.24 -1.81 3.29
C LEU A 519 -43.24 -1.97 1.73
N ILE A 520 -42.65 -3.12 1.32
CA ILE A 520 -42.98 -4.06 0.21
C ILE A 520 -42.27 -3.91 -1.17
N GLU A 521 -41.09 -4.53 -1.25
CA GLU A 521 -40.82 -5.88 -1.84
C GLU A 521 -41.43 -6.33 -3.22
N ARG A 522 -40.67 -7.22 -3.90
CA ARG A 522 -40.99 -8.18 -5.01
C ARG A 522 -40.65 -7.71 -6.44
N THR A 523 -39.69 -8.31 -7.18
CA THR A 523 -39.56 -9.69 -7.76
C THR A 523 -40.56 -9.96 -8.91
N GLU A 524 -40.29 -10.75 -9.97
CA GLU A 524 -39.57 -12.04 -10.07
C GLU A 524 -39.38 -12.53 -11.55
N ASN A 525 -38.40 -13.43 -11.83
CA ASN A 525 -38.37 -14.53 -12.85
C ASN A 525 -38.66 -14.31 -14.39
N ALA A 526 -38.33 -15.19 -15.37
CA ALA A 526 -37.29 -16.24 -15.58
C ALA A 526 -37.34 -16.89 -17.01
N GLU A 527 -36.43 -17.87 -17.30
CA GLU A 527 -36.50 -19.02 -18.26
C GLU A 527 -36.12 -18.92 -19.79
N LYS A 528 -35.08 -19.69 -20.19
CA LYS A 528 -34.89 -20.68 -21.33
C LYS A 528 -35.49 -20.43 -22.75
N LEU A 529 -34.84 -20.74 -23.90
CA LEU A 529 -34.68 -22.12 -24.51
C LEU A 529 -33.91 -22.18 -25.89
N ASP A 530 -33.20 -23.31 -26.17
CA ASP A 530 -32.94 -24.07 -27.44
C ASP A 530 -32.19 -23.65 -28.78
N LYS A 531 -31.57 -24.69 -29.40
CA LYS A 531 -31.34 -25.06 -30.85
C LYS A 531 -30.52 -24.25 -31.92
N LYS A 532 -29.32 -24.80 -32.21
CA LYS A 532 -28.74 -25.30 -33.52
C LYS A 532 -28.78 -24.51 -34.88
N LYS A 533 -27.56 -24.33 -35.44
CA LYS A 533 -27.04 -24.61 -36.85
C LYS A 533 -27.00 -23.54 -38.00
N SER A 534 -25.83 -23.57 -38.69
CA SER A 534 -25.51 -23.42 -40.15
C SER A 534 -25.35 -22.06 -40.91
N VAL A 535 -24.07 -21.66 -41.10
CA VAL A 535 -23.31 -21.48 -42.38
C VAL A 535 -23.70 -20.40 -43.45
N ALA A 536 -22.73 -19.48 -43.67
CA ALA A 536 -22.34 -18.73 -44.89
C ALA A 536 -23.13 -17.49 -45.38
N PRO A 537 -22.45 -16.47 -45.98
CA PRO A 537 -23.03 -15.17 -46.39
C PRO A 537 -23.38 -15.09 -47.89
N PRO A 538 -24.11 -14.04 -48.33
CA PRO A 538 -23.45 -13.05 -49.20
C PRO A 538 -23.88 -11.57 -49.03
N VAL A 539 -22.97 -10.67 -49.43
CA VAL A 539 -23.15 -9.35 -50.08
C VAL A 539 -24.41 -8.51 -49.74
N GLY A 540 -24.17 -7.35 -49.13
CA GLY A 540 -25.10 -6.22 -49.15
C GLY A 540 -24.63 -5.04 -48.27
N ILE A 541 -24.45 -3.86 -48.86
CA ILE A 541 -24.44 -2.58 -48.12
C ILE A 541 -25.78 -1.89 -48.40
N PRO A 542 -26.60 -1.66 -47.38
CA PRO A 542 -27.61 -0.61 -47.37
C PRO A 542 -27.31 0.46 -46.30
N ASP A 543 -27.87 1.65 -46.48
CA ASP A 543 -27.72 2.77 -45.55
C ASP A 543 -28.27 2.49 -44.14
N SER A 544 -27.69 3.16 -43.15
CA SER A 544 -28.24 3.24 -41.79
C SER A 544 -28.22 4.66 -41.23
N THR A 545 -28.87 5.61 -41.91
CA THR A 545 -29.40 6.83 -41.28
C THR A 545 -30.62 6.49 -40.42
N GLN A 546 -30.42 5.62 -39.42
CA GLN A 546 -31.35 5.32 -38.35
C GLN A 546 -30.53 5.06 -37.08
N ALA A 547 -30.74 5.90 -36.06
CA ALA A 547 -30.23 5.61 -34.73
C ALA A 547 -31.02 4.41 -34.17
N THR A 548 -30.40 3.23 -34.14
CA THR A 548 -30.94 2.09 -33.41
C THR A 548 -30.87 2.42 -31.93
N ASN A 549 -32.02 2.71 -31.30
CA ASN A 549 -32.11 2.89 -29.85
C ASN A 549 -31.44 1.71 -29.15
N ILE A 550 -30.41 2.00 -28.38
CA ILE A 550 -29.70 1.03 -27.55
C ILE A 550 -30.66 0.67 -26.40
N PRO A 551 -31.05 -0.61 -26.23
CA PRO A 551 -31.89 -1.03 -25.10
C PRO A 551 -31.20 -0.76 -23.77
N SER A 552 -31.97 -0.51 -22.71
CA SER A 552 -31.46 -0.22 -21.36
C SER A 552 -30.54 -1.33 -20.81
N ASP A 553 -30.83 -2.56 -21.20
CA ASP A 553 -30.12 -3.81 -20.90
C ASP A 553 -28.75 -3.94 -21.59
N PHE A 554 -28.37 -3.05 -22.53
CA PHE A 554 -27.04 -3.05 -23.16
C PHE A 554 -25.89 -2.80 -22.19
N PHE A 555 -26.16 -2.16 -21.04
CA PHE A 555 -25.18 -1.91 -19.98
C PHE A 555 -25.24 -2.93 -18.84
N GLU A 556 -26.16 -3.89 -18.87
CA GLU A 556 -26.26 -4.95 -17.86
C GLU A 556 -25.37 -6.15 -18.25
N PRO A 557 -24.36 -6.53 -17.44
CA PRO A 557 -23.48 -7.65 -17.79
C PRO A 557 -24.25 -8.97 -17.80
N THR A 558 -24.49 -9.54 -18.99
CA THR A 558 -25.29 -10.76 -19.09
C THR A 558 -24.63 -11.93 -18.37
N ALA A 559 -25.40 -12.96 -18.04
CA ALA A 559 -24.85 -14.21 -17.50
C ALA A 559 -23.83 -14.89 -18.46
N ALA A 560 -23.81 -14.55 -19.75
CA ALA A 560 -22.78 -14.99 -20.69
C ALA A 560 -21.51 -14.14 -20.59
N ASP A 561 -21.64 -12.82 -20.40
CA ASP A 561 -20.50 -11.89 -20.26
C ASP A 561 -19.81 -12.06 -18.91
N LEU A 562 -20.59 -12.17 -17.82
CA LEU A 562 -20.07 -12.52 -16.49
C LEU A 562 -19.35 -13.87 -16.52
N LYS A 563 -19.92 -14.88 -17.18
CA LYS A 563 -19.29 -16.21 -17.35
C LYS A 563 -18.06 -16.16 -18.26
N THR A 564 -18.01 -15.25 -19.22
CA THR A 564 -16.84 -15.03 -20.09
C THR A 564 -15.73 -14.27 -19.36
N ALA A 565 -16.05 -13.22 -18.60
CA ALA A 565 -15.12 -12.50 -17.74
C ALA A 565 -14.60 -13.40 -16.61
N GLN A 566 -15.45 -14.21 -15.99
CA GLN A 566 -15.07 -15.18 -14.97
C GLN A 566 -14.28 -16.36 -15.56
N ALA A 567 -14.54 -16.77 -16.81
CA ALA A 567 -13.67 -17.72 -17.53
C ALA A 567 -12.34 -17.08 -17.94
N LEU A 568 -12.30 -15.78 -18.26
CA LEU A 568 -11.07 -15.04 -18.56
C LEU A 568 -10.21 -14.89 -17.30
N LEU A 569 -10.82 -14.54 -16.17
CA LEU A 569 -10.16 -14.52 -14.85
C LEU A 569 -9.71 -15.92 -14.42
N SER A 570 -10.54 -16.96 -14.61
CA SER A 570 -10.17 -18.34 -14.27
C SER A 570 -9.09 -18.90 -15.18
N SER A 571 -9.08 -18.56 -16.48
CA SER A 571 -8.02 -18.96 -17.41
C SER A 571 -6.73 -18.15 -17.22
N ARG A 572 -6.81 -16.89 -16.76
CA ARG A 572 -5.65 -16.10 -16.34
C ARG A 572 -5.06 -16.62 -15.02
N ALA A 573 -5.90 -16.99 -14.05
CA ALA A 573 -5.48 -17.65 -12.82
C ALA A 573 -4.88 -19.05 -13.08
N LYS A 574 -5.54 -19.89 -13.90
CA LYS A 574 -4.97 -21.15 -14.39
C LYS A 574 -3.69 -20.93 -15.18
N ALA A 575 -3.57 -19.88 -16.01
CA ALA A 575 -2.32 -19.60 -16.71
C ALA A 575 -1.17 -19.34 -15.72
N TYR A 576 -1.39 -18.57 -14.66
CA TYR A 576 -0.36 -18.37 -13.63
C TYR A 576 -0.03 -19.65 -12.84
N GLN A 577 -1.01 -20.52 -12.56
CA GLN A 577 -0.77 -21.79 -11.84
C GLN A 577 -0.20 -22.93 -12.71
N GLU A 578 -0.61 -23.01 -13.98
CA GLU A 578 -0.24 -24.09 -14.90
C GLU A 578 1.03 -23.79 -15.71
N THR A 579 1.46 -22.52 -15.84
CA THR A 579 2.67 -22.17 -16.61
C THR A 579 3.93 -22.91 -16.15
N PRO A 580 4.21 -23.10 -14.84
CA PRO A 580 5.31 -23.96 -14.37
C PRO A 580 5.12 -25.45 -14.70
N LEU A 581 3.86 -25.91 -14.78
CA LEU A 581 3.48 -27.32 -14.86
C LEU A 581 3.27 -27.83 -16.29
N LEU A 582 3.32 -26.96 -17.30
CA LEU A 582 3.20 -27.36 -18.71
C LEU A 582 4.37 -28.26 -19.12
N THR A 583 4.05 -29.52 -19.46
CA THR A 583 4.99 -30.48 -20.06
C THR A 583 5.62 -29.89 -21.32
N LYS A 584 6.81 -30.37 -21.71
CA LYS A 584 7.51 -29.86 -22.90
C LYS A 584 6.61 -29.89 -24.14
N LYS A 585 5.86 -30.99 -24.35
CA LYS A 585 4.89 -31.12 -25.45
C LYS A 585 3.81 -30.02 -25.43
N LEU A 586 3.19 -29.74 -24.27
CA LEU A 586 2.16 -28.69 -24.15
C LEU A 586 2.74 -27.27 -24.31
N ARG A 587 4.02 -27.06 -23.96
CA ARG A 587 4.75 -25.81 -24.29
C ARG A 587 5.00 -25.70 -25.79
N ASP A 588 5.51 -26.76 -26.43
CA ASP A 588 5.78 -26.79 -27.86
C ASP A 588 4.49 -26.60 -28.68
N GLU A 589 3.37 -27.19 -28.24
CA GLU A 589 2.03 -27.00 -28.82
C GLU A 589 1.54 -25.55 -28.67
N LYS A 590 1.61 -24.95 -27.46
CA LYS A 590 1.28 -23.52 -27.27
C LYS A 590 2.21 -22.58 -28.06
N VAL A 591 3.47 -22.95 -28.30
CA VAL A 591 4.39 -22.19 -29.18
C VAL A 591 3.97 -22.33 -30.65
N GLN A 592 3.53 -23.52 -31.10
CA GLN A 592 2.96 -23.67 -32.43
C GLN A 592 1.65 -22.89 -32.61
N GLU A 593 0.78 -22.82 -31.60
CA GLU A 593 -0.43 -21.97 -31.65
C GLU A 593 -0.08 -20.48 -31.77
N ARG A 594 0.89 -19.98 -30.99
CA ARG A 594 1.36 -18.59 -31.11
C ARG A 594 1.99 -18.30 -32.47
N ARG A 595 2.71 -19.26 -33.07
CA ARG A 595 3.24 -19.15 -34.44
C ARG A 595 2.13 -19.20 -35.51
N LYS A 596 1.08 -20.00 -35.32
CA LYS A 596 -0.12 -20.02 -36.19
C LYS A 596 -0.90 -18.70 -36.13
N ARG A 597 -0.91 -17.99 -35.00
CA ARG A 597 -1.59 -16.69 -34.84
C ARG A 597 -1.04 -15.61 -35.76
N TRP A 598 0.26 -15.65 -36.07
CA TRP A 598 0.93 -14.68 -36.95
C TRP A 598 1.79 -15.42 -38.00
N PRO A 599 1.20 -15.91 -39.10
CA PRO A 599 1.91 -16.66 -40.13
C PRO A 599 2.82 -15.78 -41.01
N THR A 600 2.67 -14.46 -40.94
CA THR A 600 3.41 -13.47 -41.72
C THR A 600 4.00 -12.37 -40.84
N ALA A 601 5.00 -11.68 -41.41
CA ALA A 601 5.78 -10.60 -40.80
C ALA A 601 5.88 -9.44 -41.80
N THR A 602 5.28 -8.29 -41.50
CA THR A 602 5.38 -7.08 -42.34
C THR A 602 6.64 -6.30 -41.97
N ILE A 603 7.67 -6.38 -42.81
CA ILE A 603 8.95 -5.72 -42.60
C ILE A 603 9.02 -4.45 -43.43
N ARG A 604 9.32 -3.33 -42.77
CA ARG A 604 9.47 -1.99 -43.35
C ARG A 604 10.94 -1.56 -43.27
N ILE A 605 11.56 -1.29 -44.42
CA ILE A 605 12.96 -0.88 -44.50
C ILE A 605 13.03 0.63 -44.71
N LYS A 606 13.57 1.36 -43.73
CA LYS A 606 13.65 2.82 -43.71
C LYS A 606 15.04 3.29 -44.16
N PHE A 607 15.07 4.10 -45.21
CA PHE A 607 16.28 4.72 -45.76
C PHE A 607 16.48 6.14 -45.19
N ALA A 608 17.72 6.65 -45.26
CA ALA A 608 18.09 7.97 -44.71
C ALA A 608 17.27 9.14 -45.31
N ASN A 609 16.92 9.04 -46.59
CA ASN A 609 16.08 10.00 -47.32
C ASN A 609 14.56 9.80 -47.09
N ARG A 610 14.16 9.21 -45.96
CA ARG A 610 12.77 8.98 -45.51
C ARG A 610 11.93 8.00 -46.32
N PHE A 611 12.41 7.47 -47.44
CA PHE A 611 11.74 6.41 -48.19
C PHE A 611 11.60 5.12 -47.35
N LEU A 612 10.49 4.42 -47.56
CA LEU A 612 10.12 3.20 -46.83
C LEU A 612 9.78 2.08 -47.82
N LEU A 613 10.54 0.98 -47.77
CA LEU A 613 10.28 -0.21 -48.59
C LEU A 613 9.61 -1.29 -47.72
N GLU A 614 8.32 -1.54 -47.94
CA GLU A 614 7.55 -2.54 -47.19
C GLU A 614 7.46 -3.87 -47.94
N LYS A 615 7.52 -4.99 -47.21
CA LYS A 615 7.12 -6.32 -47.70
C LYS A 615 6.70 -7.25 -46.57
N ALA A 616 5.66 -8.05 -46.83
CA ALA A 616 5.29 -9.20 -46.01
C ALA A 616 6.15 -10.44 -46.33
N PHE A 617 6.66 -11.09 -45.29
CA PHE A 617 7.40 -12.36 -45.35
C PHE A 617 6.66 -13.42 -44.52
N PRO A 618 6.86 -14.74 -44.76
CA PRO A 618 6.46 -15.77 -43.81
C PRO A 618 7.15 -15.57 -42.45
N SER A 619 6.47 -15.77 -41.33
CA SER A 619 7.10 -15.60 -40.00
C SER A 619 8.17 -16.65 -39.71
N THR A 620 8.18 -17.75 -40.47
CA THR A 620 9.20 -18.82 -40.50
C THR A 620 10.45 -18.48 -41.30
N ASP A 621 10.43 -17.44 -42.15
CA ASP A 621 11.62 -17.03 -42.91
C ASP A 621 12.74 -16.57 -41.97
N ARG A 622 13.98 -16.53 -42.49
CA ARG A 622 15.15 -16.04 -41.73
C ARG A 622 15.54 -14.66 -42.23
N ILE A 623 16.32 -13.91 -41.44
CA ILE A 623 16.76 -12.56 -41.81
C ILE A 623 17.42 -12.47 -43.20
N LYS A 624 18.07 -13.55 -43.66
CA LYS A 624 18.66 -13.66 -45.01
C LYS A 624 17.65 -13.36 -46.14
N SER A 625 16.37 -13.69 -45.96
CA SER A 625 15.32 -13.43 -46.95
C SER A 625 15.03 -11.92 -47.08
N VAL A 626 15.07 -11.20 -45.96
CA VAL A 626 14.92 -9.75 -45.92
C VAL A 626 16.11 -9.05 -46.59
N TYR A 627 17.33 -9.49 -46.29
CA TYR A 627 18.54 -8.98 -46.97
C TYR A 627 18.54 -9.27 -48.49
N ALA A 628 18.08 -10.46 -48.90
CA ALA A 628 17.96 -10.82 -50.32
C ALA A 628 16.91 -9.95 -51.04
N PHE A 629 15.75 -9.69 -50.41
CA PHE A 629 14.75 -8.76 -50.92
C PHE A 629 15.30 -7.34 -51.08
N VAL A 630 15.89 -6.77 -50.01
CA VAL A 630 16.49 -5.43 -50.06
C VAL A 630 17.52 -5.34 -51.18
N ARG A 631 18.43 -6.31 -51.27
CA ARG A 631 19.48 -6.35 -52.30
C ARG A 631 18.92 -6.47 -53.72
N ALA A 632 17.78 -7.15 -53.93
CA ALA A 632 17.12 -7.19 -55.23
C ALA A 632 16.53 -5.82 -55.61
N CYS A 633 15.94 -5.10 -54.65
CA CYS A 633 15.36 -3.77 -54.87
C CYS A 633 16.39 -2.65 -55.03
N LEU A 634 17.65 -2.84 -54.62
CA LEU A 634 18.74 -1.89 -54.88
C LEU A 634 19.12 -1.84 -56.37
N ARG A 635 19.56 -0.67 -56.83
CA ARG A 635 20.13 -0.47 -58.18
C ARG A 635 21.44 -1.23 -58.39
N GLU A 636 21.74 -1.56 -59.64
CA GLU A 636 22.85 -2.46 -60.00
C GLU A 636 24.24 -1.90 -59.68
N ASP A 637 24.41 -0.58 -59.78
CA ASP A 637 25.60 0.17 -59.37
C ASP A 637 25.91 0.01 -57.88
N ILE A 638 24.89 -0.16 -57.04
CA ILE A 638 25.01 -0.15 -55.57
C ILE A 638 24.95 -1.57 -54.96
N ARG A 639 24.40 -2.56 -55.68
CA ARG A 639 24.26 -3.97 -55.21
C ARG A 639 25.57 -4.64 -54.75
N ILE A 640 26.72 -4.15 -55.21
CA ILE A 640 28.04 -4.68 -54.87
C ILE A 640 28.44 -4.42 -53.41
N HIS A 641 27.97 -3.32 -52.81
CA HIS A 641 28.41 -2.86 -51.50
C HIS A 641 27.78 -3.66 -50.34
N LYS A 642 28.49 -3.74 -49.21
CA LYS A 642 27.99 -4.35 -47.98
C LYS A 642 27.13 -3.37 -47.20
N PHE A 643 25.99 -3.86 -46.70
CA PHE A 643 25.06 -3.10 -45.86
C PHE A 643 24.61 -3.93 -44.66
N VAL A 644 24.07 -3.27 -43.65
CA VAL A 644 23.45 -3.86 -42.46
C VAL A 644 22.02 -3.34 -42.29
N LEU A 645 21.14 -4.20 -41.77
CA LEU A 645 19.80 -3.84 -41.29
C LEU A 645 19.80 -3.84 -39.77
N TYR A 646 19.23 -2.82 -39.12
CA TYR A 646 19.24 -2.69 -37.65
C TYR A 646 17.93 -2.14 -37.07
N GLN A 647 17.67 -2.41 -35.79
CA GLN A 647 16.59 -1.80 -34.99
C GLN A 647 17.19 -0.71 -34.08
N THR A 648 16.40 0.28 -33.65
CA THR A 648 16.80 1.31 -32.67
C THR A 648 15.57 2.03 -32.08
N PRO A 649 15.59 2.48 -30.81
CA PRO A 649 16.59 2.21 -29.76
C PRO A 649 16.26 0.93 -28.95
N PRO A 650 17.25 0.32 -28.27
CA PRO A 650 18.70 0.48 -28.45
C PRO A 650 19.15 -0.09 -29.80
N ARG A 651 20.33 0.32 -30.29
CA ARG A 651 20.82 -0.11 -31.61
C ARG A 651 21.15 -1.62 -31.63
N LYS A 652 20.41 -2.38 -32.44
CA LYS A 652 20.55 -3.84 -32.59
C LYS A 652 20.76 -4.19 -34.07
N ASP A 653 22.02 -4.42 -34.44
CA ASP A 653 22.42 -4.82 -35.80
C ASP A 653 22.04 -6.28 -36.10
N LEU A 654 21.19 -6.51 -37.11
CA LEU A 654 20.74 -7.85 -37.51
C LEU A 654 21.67 -8.46 -38.58
N LYS A 655 22.94 -8.67 -38.23
CA LYS A 655 24.01 -9.11 -39.14
C LYS A 655 23.81 -10.57 -39.62
N VAL A 656 23.83 -10.80 -40.93
CA VAL A 656 23.70 -12.16 -41.53
C VAL A 656 24.91 -13.07 -41.24
N SER A 657 26.02 -12.49 -40.78
CA SER A 657 27.21 -13.22 -40.30
C SER A 657 27.10 -13.72 -38.85
N ASP A 658 26.19 -13.16 -38.04
CA ASP A 658 26.06 -13.50 -36.61
C ASP A 658 25.28 -14.84 -36.44
N PRO A 659 25.87 -15.88 -35.83
CA PRO A 659 25.17 -17.14 -35.53
C PRO A 659 23.89 -16.95 -34.70
N LEU A 660 23.86 -15.96 -33.81
CA LEU A 660 22.71 -15.66 -32.93
C LEU A 660 21.55 -14.99 -33.68
N VAL A 661 21.74 -14.57 -34.92
CA VAL A 661 20.73 -13.92 -35.77
C VAL A 661 20.42 -14.74 -37.03
N LYS A 662 21.46 -15.21 -37.74
CA LYS A 662 21.39 -15.90 -39.04
C LYS A 662 20.48 -17.13 -39.07
N GLU A 663 20.49 -17.91 -37.98
CA GLU A 663 19.79 -19.21 -37.92
C GLU A 663 18.35 -19.10 -37.38
N LYS A 664 17.97 -17.97 -36.80
CA LYS A 664 16.64 -17.70 -36.23
C LYS A 664 15.63 -17.28 -37.30
N SER A 665 14.35 -17.61 -37.08
CA SER A 665 13.25 -17.11 -37.90
C SER A 665 12.91 -15.65 -37.57
N LEU A 666 12.15 -14.95 -38.42
CA LEU A 666 11.64 -13.60 -38.15
C LEU A 666 10.79 -13.57 -36.86
N TYR A 667 10.05 -14.65 -36.58
CA TYR A 667 9.36 -14.84 -35.29
C TYR A 667 10.34 -14.91 -34.11
N ASP A 668 11.39 -15.74 -34.21
CA ASP A 668 12.39 -15.92 -33.14
C ASP A 668 13.35 -14.71 -32.99
N LEU A 669 13.32 -13.78 -33.95
CA LEU A 669 13.99 -12.47 -33.92
C LEU A 669 13.09 -11.35 -33.39
N GLN A 670 11.82 -11.64 -33.06
CA GLN A 670 10.80 -10.68 -32.59
C GLN A 670 10.44 -9.60 -33.65
N LEU A 671 10.34 -9.99 -34.92
CA LEU A 671 10.01 -9.11 -36.05
C LEU A 671 8.57 -9.31 -36.56
N VAL A 672 7.68 -9.81 -35.70
CA VAL A 672 6.32 -10.28 -36.01
C VAL A 672 5.34 -9.65 -35.00
N PRO A 673 4.16 -9.14 -35.42
CA PRO A 673 3.58 -9.18 -36.77
C PRO A 673 4.10 -8.10 -37.72
N GLN A 674 4.68 -7.01 -37.22
CA GLN A 674 5.29 -5.95 -38.03
C GLN A 674 6.60 -5.47 -37.39
N SER A 675 7.55 -4.97 -38.19
CA SER A 675 8.78 -4.35 -37.68
C SER A 675 9.39 -3.36 -38.65
N ILE A 676 10.02 -2.31 -38.11
CA ILE A 676 10.79 -1.32 -38.89
C ILE A 676 12.28 -1.62 -38.70
N LEU A 677 13.01 -1.79 -39.81
CA LEU A 677 14.46 -1.92 -39.84
C LEU A 677 15.06 -0.72 -40.58
N TYR A 678 16.16 -0.20 -40.06
CA TYR A 678 16.94 0.87 -40.65
C TYR A 678 18.06 0.29 -41.52
N PHE A 679 18.40 0.99 -42.61
CA PHE A 679 19.40 0.57 -43.60
C PHE A 679 20.64 1.48 -43.55
N HIS A 680 21.84 0.89 -43.56
CA HIS A 680 23.13 1.62 -43.59
C HIS A 680 24.23 0.77 -44.25
N PHE A 681 25.17 1.40 -44.96
CA PHE A 681 26.32 0.72 -45.59
C PHE A 681 27.44 0.43 -44.58
N LEU A 682 28.36 -0.48 -44.93
CA LEU A 682 29.48 -0.93 -44.07
C LEU A 682 30.86 -0.56 -44.64
N GLU A 683 30.90 0.29 -45.66
CA GLU A 683 32.12 0.67 -46.40
C GLU A 683 32.28 2.18 -46.33
N GLU A 684 33.26 2.64 -45.53
CA GLU A 684 33.56 4.07 -45.34
C GLU A 684 34.03 4.73 -46.64
N GLY A 685 33.66 6.00 -46.83
CA GLY A 685 34.02 6.80 -48.01
C GLY A 685 32.98 6.77 -49.14
N ILE A 686 31.97 5.90 -49.08
CA ILE A 686 30.79 6.01 -49.95
C ILE A 686 29.86 7.09 -49.34
N GLY A 687 29.71 8.22 -50.02
CA GLY A 687 28.96 9.40 -49.54
C GLY A 687 27.43 9.24 -49.51
N LEU A 688 26.93 8.18 -48.87
CA LEU A 688 25.51 7.76 -48.90
C LEU A 688 24.77 7.86 -47.55
N ASP A 689 25.43 8.30 -46.48
CA ASP A 689 24.77 8.70 -45.21
C ASP A 689 24.19 10.14 -45.30
N LEU A 690 24.48 10.88 -46.37
CA LEU A 690 23.70 12.05 -46.78
C LEU A 690 22.48 11.60 -47.62
N PRO A 691 21.34 12.32 -47.55
CA PRO A 691 20.13 11.94 -48.28
C PRO A 691 20.31 12.14 -49.79
N LEU A 692 20.76 11.09 -50.48
CA LEU A 692 20.83 11.09 -51.94
C LEU A 692 19.44 10.92 -52.56
N GLU A 693 19.13 11.83 -53.48
CA GLU A 693 17.97 11.77 -54.37
C GLU A 693 18.47 11.45 -55.80
N PRO A 694 17.84 10.48 -56.52
CA PRO A 694 16.82 9.55 -56.05
C PRO A 694 17.41 8.46 -55.12
N PRO A 695 16.56 7.74 -54.36
CA PRO A 695 17.00 6.65 -53.49
C PRO A 695 17.82 5.56 -54.23
N PRO A 696 18.60 4.73 -53.50
CA PRO A 696 19.40 3.65 -54.09
C PRO A 696 18.56 2.44 -54.59
N LEU A 697 17.27 2.66 -54.87
CA LEU A 697 16.30 1.66 -55.33
C LEU A 697 16.14 1.70 -56.86
N LEU A 698 15.72 0.59 -57.45
CA LEU A 698 15.40 0.50 -58.89
C LEU A 698 14.31 1.53 -59.29
N PRO A 699 14.42 2.20 -60.46
CA PRO A 699 13.42 3.15 -60.94
C PRO A 699 12.00 2.55 -61.01
N GLU A 700 11.89 1.28 -61.37
CA GLU A 700 10.63 0.50 -61.43
C GLU A 700 9.93 0.39 -60.07
N ILE A 701 10.69 0.38 -58.96
CA ILE A 701 10.18 0.35 -57.58
C ILE A 701 9.83 1.77 -57.12
N LEU A 702 10.63 2.77 -57.51
CA LEU A 702 10.34 4.18 -57.23
C LEU A 702 9.05 4.65 -57.92
N ALA A 703 8.77 4.17 -59.13
CA ALA A 703 7.54 4.42 -59.86
C ALA A 703 6.27 3.78 -59.24
N GLN A 704 6.43 2.92 -58.22
CA GLN A 704 5.34 2.35 -57.42
C GLN A 704 5.17 3.07 -56.06
N GLY A 705 5.96 4.12 -55.79
CA GLY A 705 5.84 4.92 -54.58
C GLY A 705 4.54 5.70 -54.53
N ILE A 706 3.80 5.57 -53.43
CA ILE A 706 2.62 6.38 -53.11
C ILE A 706 3.07 7.49 -52.15
N GLU A 707 2.76 8.74 -52.45
CA GLU A 707 3.03 9.84 -51.52
C GLU A 707 2.15 9.71 -50.26
N LEU A 708 2.74 9.96 -49.09
CA LEU A 708 1.97 10.00 -47.85
C LEU A 708 1.00 11.20 -47.90
N PRO A 709 -0.28 11.03 -47.51
CA PRO A 709 -1.28 12.07 -47.68
C PRO A 709 -0.93 13.32 -46.87
N THR A 710 -0.68 14.43 -47.56
CA THR A 710 -0.45 15.74 -46.96
C THR A 710 -1.67 16.17 -46.13
N PRO A 711 -1.50 16.65 -44.89
CA PRO A 711 -2.61 17.19 -44.11
C PRO A 711 -3.32 18.31 -44.87
N GLN A 712 -4.63 18.17 -45.10
CA GLN A 712 -5.38 19.17 -45.85
C GLN A 712 -5.66 20.39 -44.97
N VAL A 713 -5.31 21.56 -45.49
CA VAL A 713 -5.62 22.86 -44.90
C VAL A 713 -6.90 23.37 -45.56
N GLU A 714 -8.03 23.24 -44.88
CA GLU A 714 -9.30 23.80 -45.36
C GLU A 714 -9.23 25.34 -45.34
N GLN A 715 -9.47 25.96 -46.49
CA GLN A 715 -9.67 27.41 -46.57
C GLN A 715 -11.15 27.73 -46.33
N VAL A 716 -11.47 28.24 -45.14
CA VAL A 716 -12.82 28.69 -44.80
C VAL A 716 -13.17 29.95 -45.60
N SER A 717 -14.28 29.90 -46.34
CA SER A 717 -14.78 31.03 -47.15
C SER A 717 -15.38 32.13 -46.29
N SER A 718 -15.11 33.39 -46.64
CA SER A 718 -15.42 34.57 -45.83
C SER A 718 -16.86 35.10 -46.01
N SER A 719 -17.88 34.28 -45.74
CA SER A 719 -19.31 34.64 -45.91
C SER A 719 -20.07 34.90 -44.61
N ASP A 720 -19.75 34.20 -43.51
CA ASP A 720 -20.65 34.06 -42.36
C ASP A 720 -20.05 34.56 -41.03
N LEU A 721 -19.83 35.87 -40.93
CA LEU A 721 -19.54 36.56 -39.66
C LEU A 721 -20.38 37.86 -39.54
N PRO A 722 -21.07 38.11 -38.40
CA PRO A 722 -21.78 39.36 -38.18
C PRO A 722 -20.86 40.58 -38.07
N ASN A 723 -21.28 41.73 -38.60
CA ASN A 723 -20.50 42.97 -38.55
C ASN A 723 -20.36 43.52 -37.12
N PRO A 724 -19.15 43.90 -36.67
CA PRO A 724 -18.95 44.61 -35.41
C PRO A 724 -19.35 46.10 -35.50
N PRO A 725 -19.74 46.74 -34.38
CA PRO A 725 -20.08 48.17 -34.35
C PRO A 725 -18.83 49.05 -34.56
N SER A 726 -19.00 50.17 -35.26
CA SER A 726 -17.90 51.10 -35.59
C SER A 726 -17.53 52.03 -34.42
N PRO A 727 -16.23 52.36 -34.23
CA PRO A 727 -15.76 53.24 -33.16
C PRO A 727 -15.88 54.73 -33.52
N SER A 728 -15.83 55.61 -32.50
CA SER A 728 -15.77 57.06 -32.70
C SER A 728 -14.66 57.73 -31.88
N ASN A 729 -14.06 58.76 -32.51
CA ASN A 729 -13.20 59.80 -31.94
C ASN A 729 -11.83 59.40 -31.36
N VAL A 730 -10.86 59.33 -32.27
CA VAL A 730 -9.42 59.47 -32.02
C VAL A 730 -9.08 60.86 -31.45
N ALA A 731 -8.14 60.93 -30.51
CA ALA A 731 -7.34 62.13 -30.25
C ALA A 731 -5.85 61.76 -30.31
N SER A 732 -5.19 62.09 -31.42
CA SER A 732 -3.77 61.82 -31.67
C SER A 732 -2.89 63.02 -31.38
N HIS A 733 -1.66 62.81 -30.91
CA HIS A 733 -0.51 63.67 -31.21
C HIS A 733 0.78 62.84 -31.29
N SER A 734 1.80 63.34 -32.00
CA SER A 734 2.91 62.57 -32.55
C SER A 734 4.27 62.96 -31.96
N GLY A 735 5.25 62.05 -31.97
CA GLY A 735 6.61 62.36 -31.52
C GLY A 735 7.64 61.24 -31.61
N SER A 736 8.44 61.25 -32.68
CA SER A 736 9.78 60.64 -32.83
C SER A 736 9.97 59.11 -32.68
N ARG A 737 10.84 58.55 -33.55
CA ARG A 737 11.40 57.20 -33.40
C ARG A 737 12.70 57.28 -32.57
N SER A 738 12.89 56.33 -31.65
CA SER A 738 14.22 55.81 -31.32
C SER A 738 14.19 54.28 -31.39
N ALA A 739 15.33 53.65 -31.69
CA ALA A 739 15.38 52.22 -32.05
C ALA A 739 15.88 51.36 -30.89
N ALA A 740 14.96 50.64 -30.24
CA ALA A 740 15.27 49.57 -29.28
C ALA A 740 14.13 48.51 -29.28
N ALA A 741 13.86 47.92 -30.45
CA ALA A 741 12.87 46.85 -30.58
C ALA A 741 13.45 45.51 -30.11
N THR A 742 13.47 45.30 -28.80
CA THR A 742 13.90 44.02 -28.20
C THR A 742 12.92 42.91 -28.61
N ASP A 743 13.46 41.79 -29.08
CA ASP A 743 12.72 40.70 -29.73
C ASP A 743 11.74 40.00 -28.77
N ASN A 744 10.45 40.38 -28.87
CA ASN A 744 9.42 40.10 -27.86
C ASN A 744 8.84 38.67 -27.94
N LYS A 745 9.73 37.68 -27.98
CA LYS A 745 9.40 36.25 -28.11
C LYS A 745 9.00 35.66 -26.75
N LEU A 746 7.71 35.36 -26.60
CA LEU A 746 7.13 34.70 -25.43
C LEU A 746 8.00 33.53 -24.93
N SER A 747 8.25 33.53 -23.61
CA SER A 747 8.99 32.48 -22.90
C SER A 747 8.33 31.10 -23.02
N LYS A 748 9.08 30.06 -22.67
CA LYS A 748 8.56 28.68 -22.56
C LYS A 748 8.28 28.35 -21.09
N LEU A 749 7.25 27.56 -20.84
CA LEU A 749 6.97 26.98 -19.54
C LEU A 749 6.70 25.47 -19.67
N LEU A 750 7.43 24.65 -18.92
CA LEU A 750 7.06 23.26 -18.66
C LEU A 750 6.28 23.21 -17.34
N ARG A 751 5.02 22.73 -17.34
CA ARG A 751 4.22 22.52 -16.12
C ARG A 751 4.10 21.02 -15.83
N LEU A 752 4.43 20.61 -14.61
CA LEU A 752 4.38 19.23 -14.11
C LEU A 752 3.63 19.12 -12.79
N THR A 753 3.04 17.96 -12.54
CA THR A 753 2.26 17.61 -11.33
C THR A 753 2.93 16.49 -10.51
N SER A 754 2.23 16.00 -9.48
CA SER A 754 2.66 15.02 -8.46
C SER A 754 2.96 13.61 -9.02
N PRO A 755 3.74 12.72 -8.34
CA PRO A 755 3.97 11.33 -8.75
C PRO A 755 2.67 10.58 -9.02
N GLY A 756 2.59 10.00 -10.21
CA GLY A 756 1.38 9.34 -10.69
C GLY A 756 0.33 10.30 -11.24
N ALA A 757 0.32 11.59 -10.88
CA ALA A 757 -0.72 12.54 -11.24
C ALA A 757 -0.48 13.19 -12.61
N THR A 758 -1.52 13.25 -13.43
CA THR A 758 -1.46 13.84 -14.78
C THR A 758 -1.31 15.37 -14.77
N SER A 759 -0.47 15.88 -15.67
CA SER A 759 -0.35 17.33 -15.91
C SER A 759 -1.59 17.90 -16.61
N ALA A 760 -2.51 17.04 -17.06
CA ALA A 760 -3.79 17.45 -17.63
C ALA A 760 -4.74 18.10 -16.61
N LEU A 761 -4.56 17.88 -15.30
CA LEU A 761 -5.30 18.64 -14.28
C LEU A 761 -4.95 20.13 -14.36
N GLY A 762 -3.66 20.47 -14.41
CA GLY A 762 -3.24 21.86 -14.59
C GLY A 762 -3.64 22.49 -15.94
N LEU A 763 -3.87 21.66 -16.95
CA LEU A 763 -4.38 22.08 -18.26
C LEU A 763 -5.89 22.39 -18.23
N PHE A 764 -6.70 21.57 -17.56
CA PHE A 764 -8.18 21.61 -17.65
C PHE A 764 -8.91 22.06 -16.36
N MET A 765 -8.18 22.27 -15.26
CA MET A 765 -8.70 22.79 -13.99
C MET A 765 -8.05 24.13 -13.62
N GLU A 766 -6.72 24.24 -13.68
CA GLU A 766 -5.98 25.39 -13.13
C GLU A 766 -5.74 26.52 -14.16
N LEU A 767 -4.74 26.36 -15.04
CA LEU A 767 -4.03 27.48 -15.68
C LEU A 767 -3.92 27.36 -17.20
N GLY A 768 -4.37 26.25 -17.79
CA GLY A 768 -4.48 26.07 -19.24
C GLY A 768 -5.61 26.90 -19.89
N PRO A 769 -5.71 26.91 -21.23
CA PRO A 769 -6.59 27.81 -21.97
C PRO A 769 -8.08 27.47 -21.89
N CYS A 770 -8.45 26.27 -21.42
CA CYS A 770 -9.84 25.84 -21.31
C CYS A 770 -10.07 25.04 -20.02
N HIS A 771 -11.19 25.27 -19.35
CA HIS A 771 -11.69 24.44 -18.25
C HIS A 771 -12.72 23.43 -18.74
N ILE A 772 -12.86 22.30 -18.03
CA ILE A 772 -13.91 21.30 -18.26
C ILE A 772 -14.92 21.40 -17.11
N GLN A 773 -16.09 21.99 -17.36
CA GLN A 773 -17.17 22.09 -16.35
C GLN A 773 -18.11 20.87 -16.38
N GLU A 774 -18.42 20.38 -17.57
CA GLU A 774 -19.24 19.19 -17.79
C GLU A 774 -18.49 18.18 -18.66
N THR A 775 -18.88 16.90 -18.61
CA THR A 775 -18.15 15.77 -19.24
C THR A 775 -17.94 15.89 -20.76
N ASN A 776 -18.67 16.79 -21.44
CA ASN A 776 -18.68 16.95 -22.91
C ASN A 776 -18.24 18.34 -23.41
N THR A 777 -17.94 19.32 -22.53
CA THR A 777 -17.77 20.72 -22.96
C THR A 777 -16.53 21.39 -22.35
N THR A 778 -15.95 22.32 -23.11
CA THR A 778 -14.77 23.11 -22.70
C THR A 778 -15.09 24.61 -22.72
N GLN A 779 -14.87 25.30 -21.60
CA GLN A 779 -15.04 26.75 -21.46
C GLN A 779 -13.68 27.46 -21.53
N PHE A 780 -13.56 28.55 -22.28
CA PHE A 780 -12.30 29.31 -22.37
C PHE A 780 -11.92 29.97 -21.03
N ASN A 781 -10.65 29.83 -20.63
CA ASN A 781 -10.08 30.44 -19.43
C ASN A 781 -9.45 31.82 -19.76
N PRO A 782 -10.08 32.95 -19.36
CA PRO A 782 -9.53 34.28 -19.61
C PRO A 782 -8.25 34.58 -18.80
N TYR A 783 -7.95 33.78 -17.78
CA TYR A 783 -6.80 33.93 -16.90
C TYR A 783 -5.66 32.95 -17.21
N SER A 784 -5.72 32.23 -18.33
CA SER A 784 -4.69 31.25 -18.68
C SER A 784 -3.29 31.88 -18.77
N TRP A 785 -2.33 31.17 -18.18
CA TRP A 785 -0.92 31.53 -18.22
C TRP A 785 -0.35 31.47 -19.66
N ASN A 786 -1.02 30.78 -20.59
CA ASN A 786 -0.61 30.76 -22.00
C ASN A 786 -0.71 32.13 -22.68
N SER A 787 -1.44 33.08 -22.08
CA SER A 787 -1.57 34.45 -22.55
C SER A 787 -0.22 35.20 -22.59
N LYS A 788 0.82 34.73 -21.88
CA LYS A 788 2.19 35.29 -21.89
C LYS A 788 3.32 34.25 -21.98
N ALA A 789 3.01 32.95 -22.09
CA ALA A 789 4.01 31.89 -22.23
C ALA A 789 3.55 30.80 -23.22
N ASN A 790 4.50 30.12 -23.86
CA ASN A 790 4.23 28.86 -24.56
C ASN A 790 4.32 27.75 -23.51
N ILE A 791 3.19 27.14 -23.15
CA ILE A 791 3.14 26.13 -22.09
C ILE A 791 3.11 24.73 -22.69
N PHE A 792 3.92 23.84 -22.13
CA PHE A 792 3.90 22.41 -22.40
C PHE A 792 3.55 21.70 -21.09
N PHE A 793 2.43 20.99 -21.09
CA PHE A 793 2.04 20.09 -20.01
C PHE A 793 2.55 18.70 -20.39
N VAL A 794 3.22 18.00 -19.46
CA VAL A 794 3.83 16.70 -19.74
C VAL A 794 3.42 15.70 -18.67
N ASP A 795 2.79 14.61 -19.09
CA ASP A 795 2.53 13.48 -18.21
C ASP A 795 3.84 12.73 -17.95
N GLN A 796 4.20 12.60 -16.67
CA GLN A 796 5.43 11.95 -16.23
C GLN A 796 5.26 11.48 -14.77
N PRO A 797 6.01 10.46 -14.32
CA PRO A 797 6.88 9.57 -15.10
C PRO A 797 6.12 8.66 -16.08
N ILE A 798 6.81 7.68 -16.66
CA ILE A 798 6.18 6.67 -17.53
C ILE A 798 5.08 5.91 -16.77
N GLY A 799 3.92 5.67 -17.41
CA GLY A 799 2.73 5.10 -16.77
C GLY A 799 1.81 6.12 -16.10
N VAL A 800 1.95 7.42 -16.38
CA VAL A 800 1.08 8.52 -15.93
C VAL A 800 0.24 9.06 -17.09
N GLY A 801 -1.04 9.32 -16.87
CA GLY A 801 -1.94 9.93 -17.86
C GLY A 801 -1.93 9.20 -19.21
N PHE A 802 -1.39 9.85 -20.25
CA PHE A 802 -1.18 9.23 -21.57
C PHE A 802 0.27 8.76 -21.86
N SER A 803 1.22 8.96 -20.96
CA SER A 803 2.62 8.53 -21.14
C SER A 803 2.81 7.04 -20.84
N TYR A 804 3.33 6.28 -21.81
CA TYR A 804 3.51 4.82 -21.75
C TYR A 804 4.87 4.38 -22.33
N GLY A 805 5.23 3.11 -22.12
CA GLY A 805 6.40 2.45 -22.71
C GLY A 805 6.02 1.23 -23.55
N ASP A 806 6.89 0.85 -24.49
CA ASP A 806 6.72 -0.34 -25.34
C ASP A 806 7.09 -1.65 -24.61
N TYR A 807 7.77 -1.56 -23.47
CA TYR A 807 8.21 -2.68 -22.64
C TYR A 807 7.73 -2.51 -21.18
N GLU A 808 8.18 -3.38 -20.27
CA GLU A 808 7.88 -3.27 -18.83
C GLU A 808 8.81 -2.24 -18.14
N GLU A 809 8.88 -1.02 -18.70
CA GLU A 809 9.66 0.10 -18.15
C GLU A 809 8.95 0.73 -16.94
N HIS A 810 9.69 0.95 -15.86
CA HIS A 810 9.18 1.46 -14.59
C HIS A 810 10.14 2.51 -14.01
N VAL A 811 9.57 3.56 -13.42
CA VAL A 811 10.29 4.63 -12.71
C VAL A 811 9.78 4.70 -11.28
N SER A 812 10.70 4.80 -10.31
CA SER A 812 10.42 4.61 -8.88
C SER A 812 10.98 5.71 -7.97
N THR A 813 11.82 6.59 -8.52
CA THR A 813 12.45 7.71 -7.82
C THR A 813 12.43 8.99 -8.68
N THR A 814 12.55 10.14 -8.04
CA THR A 814 12.65 11.43 -8.74
C THR A 814 13.91 11.50 -9.60
N GLU A 815 15.02 10.93 -9.15
CA GLU A 815 16.31 10.96 -9.86
C GLU A 815 16.27 10.15 -11.18
N GLU A 816 15.52 9.04 -11.22
CA GLU A 816 15.21 8.32 -12.46
C GLU A 816 14.37 9.17 -13.41
N ALA A 817 13.26 9.76 -12.92
CA ALA A 817 12.38 10.62 -13.72
C ALA A 817 13.10 11.87 -14.27
N ALA A 818 14.12 12.37 -13.56
CA ALA A 818 14.92 13.50 -13.98
C ALA A 818 15.73 13.22 -15.26
N ALA A 819 16.21 11.98 -15.44
CA ALA A 819 16.92 11.56 -16.63
C ALA A 819 15.99 11.53 -17.85
N ASP A 820 14.79 10.96 -17.69
CA ASP A 820 13.77 10.91 -18.75
C ASP A 820 13.29 12.32 -19.15
N ILE A 821 13.07 13.22 -18.18
CA ILE A 821 12.66 14.60 -18.47
C ILE A 821 13.79 15.41 -19.12
N ALA A 822 15.05 15.22 -18.74
CA ALA A 822 16.18 15.84 -19.44
C ALA A 822 16.33 15.29 -20.87
N ALA A 823 16.14 13.98 -21.09
CA ALA A 823 16.10 13.39 -22.42
C ALA A 823 14.96 13.98 -23.26
N PHE A 824 13.73 13.99 -22.74
CA PHE A 824 12.56 14.60 -23.39
C PHE A 824 12.79 16.07 -23.77
N VAL A 825 13.28 16.90 -22.84
CA VAL A 825 13.49 18.34 -23.07
C VAL A 825 14.53 18.59 -24.17
N SER A 826 15.62 17.82 -24.20
CA SER A 826 16.62 17.93 -25.28
C SER A 826 16.05 17.51 -26.65
N ILE A 827 15.36 16.36 -26.72
CA ILE A 827 14.70 15.86 -27.94
C ILE A 827 13.65 16.86 -28.43
N PHE A 828 12.86 17.43 -27.53
CA PHE A 828 11.82 18.40 -27.84
C PHE A 828 12.41 19.67 -28.48
N PHE A 829 13.44 20.28 -27.88
CA PHE A 829 14.01 21.52 -28.41
C PHE A 829 14.87 21.34 -29.67
N GLU A 830 15.36 20.12 -29.97
CA GLU A 830 15.94 19.81 -31.27
C GLU A 830 14.89 19.62 -32.37
N ASN A 831 13.75 18.98 -32.09
CA ASN A 831 12.67 18.81 -33.09
C ASN A 831 11.87 20.11 -33.32
N PHE A 832 11.58 20.89 -32.28
CA PHE A 832 10.79 22.12 -32.37
C PHE A 832 11.68 23.37 -32.45
N GLY A 833 12.43 23.47 -33.55
CA GLY A 833 13.44 24.50 -33.81
C GLY A 833 12.98 25.96 -33.61
N GLN A 834 11.69 26.26 -33.79
CA GLN A 834 11.08 27.58 -33.56
C GLN A 834 11.19 28.09 -32.10
N PHE A 835 11.58 27.20 -31.17
CA PHE A 835 11.77 27.50 -29.77
C PHE A 835 13.25 27.59 -29.33
N LYS A 836 14.24 27.32 -30.21
CA LYS A 836 15.66 27.41 -29.83
C LYS A 836 16.04 28.82 -29.33
N GLY A 837 16.99 28.88 -28.40
CA GLY A 837 17.45 30.12 -27.77
C GLY A 837 16.50 30.78 -26.75
N ARG A 838 15.16 30.65 -26.87
CA ARG A 838 14.21 31.30 -25.94
C ARG A 838 14.38 30.78 -24.50
N GLY A 839 14.18 31.68 -23.53
CA GLY A 839 14.19 31.38 -22.10
C GLY A 839 13.20 30.27 -21.73
N PHE A 840 13.69 29.28 -20.98
CA PHE A 840 12.95 28.12 -20.52
C PHE A 840 12.74 28.21 -19.02
N HIS A 841 11.50 28.04 -18.60
CA HIS A 841 11.10 28.07 -17.19
C HIS A 841 10.38 26.75 -16.88
N MET A 842 10.52 26.27 -15.65
CA MET A 842 9.85 25.06 -15.18
C MET A 842 8.92 25.43 -14.02
N ALA A 843 7.68 24.94 -14.04
CA ALA A 843 6.72 25.09 -12.95
C ALA A 843 6.18 23.73 -12.51
N GLY A 844 5.88 23.61 -11.24
CA GLY A 844 5.17 22.45 -10.71
C GLY A 844 4.48 22.78 -9.40
N GLU A 845 3.69 21.83 -8.92
CA GLU A 845 2.86 21.99 -7.73
C GLU A 845 2.86 20.71 -6.90
N SER A 846 2.55 20.79 -5.60
CA SER A 846 2.58 19.64 -4.71
C SER A 846 4.00 19.06 -4.64
N TYR A 847 4.15 17.77 -4.91
CA TYR A 847 5.44 17.11 -5.14
C TYR A 847 6.29 17.68 -6.29
N GLY A 848 5.73 18.58 -7.10
CA GLY A 848 6.49 19.49 -7.96
C GLY A 848 7.65 20.18 -7.22
N GLY A 849 7.55 20.37 -5.89
CA GLY A 849 8.66 20.74 -5.01
C GLY A 849 9.89 19.85 -5.16
N ARG A 850 9.77 18.52 -5.04
CA ARG A 850 10.89 17.58 -5.27
C ARG A 850 11.24 17.46 -6.76
N TYR A 851 10.25 17.29 -7.62
CA TYR A 851 10.46 17.06 -9.06
C TYR A 851 11.17 18.22 -9.76
N ILE A 852 10.62 19.44 -9.71
CA ILE A 852 11.10 20.55 -10.55
C ILE A 852 12.53 20.96 -10.19
N LEU A 853 12.89 20.93 -8.90
CA LEU A 853 14.20 21.35 -8.42
C LEU A 853 15.31 20.37 -8.86
N ILE A 854 14.97 19.10 -9.08
CA ILE A 854 15.91 18.05 -9.51
C ILE A 854 15.93 17.92 -11.03
N PHE A 855 14.77 18.02 -11.69
CA PHE A 855 14.69 18.01 -13.15
C PHE A 855 15.38 19.26 -13.74
N ALA A 856 15.23 20.42 -13.11
CA ALA A 856 15.97 21.63 -13.47
C ALA A 856 17.48 21.47 -13.28
N SER A 857 17.92 20.78 -12.22
CA SER A 857 19.33 20.47 -11.99
C SER A 857 19.90 19.53 -13.05
N ALA A 858 19.17 18.45 -13.37
CA ALA A 858 19.55 17.52 -14.44
C ALA A 858 19.64 18.20 -15.82
N ILE A 859 18.66 19.04 -16.17
CA ILE A 859 18.66 19.84 -17.41
C ILE A 859 19.80 20.87 -17.43
N TYR A 860 20.11 21.48 -16.27
CA TYR A 860 21.23 22.42 -16.18
C TYR A 860 22.57 21.73 -16.47
N ASP A 861 22.86 20.62 -15.78
CA ASP A 861 24.14 19.90 -15.91
C ASP A 861 24.24 19.15 -17.27
N GLN A 862 23.12 18.68 -17.84
CA GLN A 862 23.06 18.09 -19.20
C GLN A 862 23.60 19.03 -20.28
N ASN A 863 23.51 20.36 -20.09
CA ASN A 863 23.97 21.34 -21.08
C ASN A 863 25.44 21.19 -21.47
N ALA A 864 26.30 20.70 -20.58
CA ALA A 864 27.70 20.42 -20.91
C ALA A 864 27.80 19.37 -22.04
N GLY A 865 27.09 18.25 -21.89
CA GLY A 865 27.04 17.19 -22.91
C GLY A 865 26.35 17.62 -24.20
N LEU A 866 25.35 18.51 -24.14
CA LEU A 866 24.75 19.12 -25.34
C LEU A 866 25.77 19.96 -26.12
N ILE A 867 26.57 20.77 -25.41
CA ILE A 867 27.62 21.60 -26.03
C ILE A 867 28.73 20.72 -26.64
N GLU A 868 29.18 19.67 -25.94
CA GLU A 868 30.15 18.70 -26.47
C GLU A 868 29.63 17.95 -27.72
N ALA A 869 28.33 17.67 -27.77
CA ALA A 869 27.66 17.08 -28.94
C ALA A 869 27.35 18.09 -30.07
N GLY A 870 27.70 19.37 -29.93
CA GLY A 870 27.42 20.42 -30.90
C GLY A 870 25.94 20.84 -30.98
N LEU A 871 25.13 20.47 -29.99
CA LEU A 871 23.71 20.80 -29.88
C LEU A 871 23.50 22.14 -29.16
N THR A 872 22.29 22.70 -29.24
CA THR A 872 21.99 23.98 -28.58
C THR A 872 21.65 23.76 -27.10
N PRO A 873 22.38 24.36 -26.14
CA PRO A 873 22.05 24.20 -24.72
C PRO A 873 20.71 24.83 -24.36
N ILE A 874 20.05 24.25 -23.36
CA ILE A 874 18.75 24.65 -22.84
C ILE A 874 18.93 25.89 -21.95
N ASN A 875 18.40 27.02 -22.42
CA ASN A 875 18.43 28.32 -21.75
C ASN A 875 17.45 28.37 -20.54
N LEU A 876 17.68 27.52 -19.54
CA LEU A 876 16.96 27.48 -18.27
C LEU A 876 17.15 28.81 -17.53
N LYS A 877 16.04 29.46 -17.14
CA LYS A 877 16.02 30.77 -16.48
C LYS A 877 15.48 30.72 -15.05
N SER A 878 14.44 29.93 -14.81
CA SER A 878 13.85 29.84 -13.48
C SER A 878 13.09 28.55 -13.23
N VAL A 879 12.92 28.25 -11.96
CA VAL A 879 11.91 27.33 -11.42
C VAL A 879 10.81 28.10 -10.68
N MET A 880 9.60 27.55 -10.69
CA MET A 880 8.42 28.05 -9.97
C MET A 880 7.72 26.88 -9.27
N ILE A 881 7.67 26.90 -7.94
CA ILE A 881 7.05 25.86 -7.12
C ILE A 881 5.79 26.44 -6.50
N GLY A 882 4.63 25.94 -6.91
CA GLY A 882 3.39 26.10 -6.17
C GLY A 882 3.34 25.11 -5.02
N ASN A 883 2.90 25.53 -3.84
CA ASN A 883 2.40 24.65 -2.76
C ASN A 883 3.25 23.38 -2.62
N GLY A 884 4.53 23.57 -2.33
CA GLY A 884 5.57 22.59 -2.64
C GLY A 884 5.88 21.64 -1.50
N TRP A 885 5.87 20.33 -1.76
CA TRP A 885 6.52 19.34 -0.90
C TRP A 885 8.04 19.47 -1.05
N SER A 886 8.60 20.50 -0.41
CA SER A 886 10.00 20.90 -0.53
C SER A 886 10.84 20.34 0.62
N ASP A 887 10.28 20.32 1.84
CA ASP A 887 10.98 19.91 3.06
C ASP A 887 10.04 19.27 4.10
N PHE A 888 9.97 17.94 4.07
CA PHE A 888 9.10 17.17 4.97
C PHE A 888 9.41 17.37 6.47
N TYR A 889 10.61 17.83 6.83
CA TYR A 889 11.04 17.94 8.23
C TYR A 889 10.64 19.28 8.87
N ARG A 890 10.56 20.35 8.08
CA ARG A 890 9.92 21.62 8.50
C ARG A 890 8.38 21.51 8.53
N MET A 891 7.82 20.57 7.75
CA MET A 891 6.38 20.30 7.66
C MET A 891 5.78 19.54 8.87
N ILE A 892 6.60 18.75 9.58
CA ILE A 892 6.18 18.02 10.80
C ILE A 892 5.44 18.91 11.83
N PRO A 893 5.97 20.07 12.28
CA PRO A 893 5.25 20.96 13.20
C PRO A 893 4.11 21.74 12.53
N SER A 894 4.23 22.15 11.27
CA SER A 894 3.23 23.02 10.64
C SER A 894 1.87 22.34 10.45
N TYR A 895 1.84 21.02 10.28
CA TYR A 895 0.59 20.24 10.29
C TYR A 895 -0.25 20.44 11.57
N PHE A 896 0.39 20.64 12.72
CA PHE A 896 -0.29 21.08 13.95
C PHE A 896 -0.66 22.56 13.89
N ASP A 897 0.27 23.43 13.49
CA ASP A 897 0.05 24.89 13.45
C ASP A 897 -1.19 25.27 12.61
N LEU A 898 -1.38 24.66 11.44
CA LEU A 898 -2.52 24.93 10.56
C LEU A 898 -3.84 24.26 10.99
N ALA A 899 -3.79 23.16 11.76
CA ALA A 899 -5.00 22.43 12.18
C ALA A 899 -5.53 22.86 13.56
N CYS A 900 -4.63 23.33 14.43
CA CYS A 900 -4.88 23.56 15.85
C CYS A 900 -4.67 25.02 16.29
N THR A 901 -4.25 25.92 15.40
CA THR A 901 -4.09 27.36 15.71
C THR A 901 -4.76 28.22 14.63
N SER A 902 -4.99 29.50 14.94
CA SER A 902 -5.59 30.47 14.02
C SER A 902 -4.61 30.98 12.94
N ALA A 903 -3.67 30.16 12.48
CA ALA A 903 -2.59 30.57 11.57
C ALA A 903 -3.06 30.87 10.13
N SER A 904 -4.14 30.22 9.69
CA SER A 904 -4.75 30.42 8.37
C SER A 904 -6.29 30.48 8.45
N VAL A 905 -6.89 29.48 9.09
CA VAL A 905 -8.32 29.39 9.40
C VAL A 905 -8.50 29.22 10.92
N ALA A 906 -9.73 29.20 11.41
CA ALA A 906 -9.97 28.83 12.82
C ALA A 906 -9.59 27.35 13.06
N PRO A 907 -9.09 26.98 14.27
CA PRO A 907 -8.80 25.58 14.61
C PRO A 907 -9.99 24.67 14.34
N PHE A 908 -9.78 23.60 13.58
CA PHE A 908 -10.83 22.68 13.14
C PHE A 908 -10.71 21.27 13.77
N LEU A 909 -9.67 21.04 14.56
CA LEU A 909 -9.53 19.86 15.42
C LEU A 909 -9.88 20.18 16.87
N ASN A 910 -10.34 19.17 17.62
CA ASN A 910 -10.66 19.33 19.03
C ASN A 910 -9.39 19.43 19.91
N ILE A 911 -9.53 20.00 21.11
CA ILE A 911 -8.41 20.33 22.00
C ILE A 911 -7.60 19.08 22.42
N SER A 912 -8.23 17.94 22.68
CA SER A 912 -7.50 16.72 23.11
C SER A 912 -6.70 16.10 21.96
N THR A 913 -7.22 16.11 20.74
CA THR A 913 -6.46 15.78 19.52
C THR A 913 -5.27 16.72 19.36
N CYS A 914 -5.47 18.04 19.49
CA CYS A 914 -4.40 19.02 19.37
C CYS A 914 -3.31 18.87 20.43
N ILE A 915 -3.67 18.56 21.68
CA ILE A 915 -2.70 18.24 22.75
C ILE A 915 -1.86 17.01 22.37
N ARG A 916 -2.50 15.94 21.85
CA ARG A 916 -1.82 14.72 21.41
C ARG A 916 -0.86 14.98 20.25
N MET A 917 -1.30 15.71 19.21
CA MET A 917 -0.45 16.11 18.09
C MET A 917 0.80 16.85 18.58
N ASN A 918 0.63 17.89 19.41
CA ASN A 918 1.72 18.68 19.95
C ASN A 918 2.73 17.83 20.77
N GLN A 919 2.24 16.89 21.58
CA GLN A 919 3.09 15.93 22.30
C GLN A 919 3.88 15.00 21.36
N ALA A 920 3.30 14.62 20.22
CA ALA A 920 3.94 13.75 19.24
C ALA A 920 5.04 14.43 18.40
N ILE A 921 4.93 15.74 18.12
CA ILE A 921 5.88 16.52 17.27
C ILE A 921 7.33 16.25 17.67
N SER A 922 7.66 16.38 18.96
CA SER A 922 9.05 16.26 19.44
C SER A 922 9.65 14.87 19.16
N ARG A 923 8.87 13.81 19.38
CA ARG A 923 9.28 12.42 19.08
C ARG A 923 9.38 12.17 17.59
N CYS A 924 8.40 12.65 16.81
CA CYS A 924 8.38 12.53 15.36
C CYS A 924 9.62 13.19 14.74
N LYS A 925 9.94 14.45 15.10
CA LYS A 925 11.12 15.16 14.61
C LYS A 925 12.43 14.44 14.95
N GLN A 926 12.66 14.10 16.22
CA GLN A 926 13.90 13.44 16.65
C GLN A 926 14.14 12.10 15.92
N TRP A 927 13.07 11.32 15.70
CA TRP A 927 13.17 10.03 15.02
C TRP A 927 13.37 10.20 13.50
N ALA A 928 12.63 11.12 12.86
CA ALA A 928 12.78 11.44 11.44
C ALA A 928 14.17 12.00 11.11
N GLU A 929 14.73 12.83 11.99
CA GLU A 929 16.09 13.38 11.85
C GLU A 929 17.16 12.28 11.92
N ALA A 930 17.10 11.42 12.95
CA ALA A 930 18.04 10.32 13.09
C ALA A 930 17.96 9.29 11.95
N ALA A 931 16.73 8.94 11.53
CA ALA A 931 16.49 7.84 10.59
C ALA A 931 16.48 8.27 9.12
N CYS A 932 15.79 9.34 8.76
CA CYS A 932 15.70 9.83 7.39
C CYS A 932 16.86 10.78 7.05
N ILE A 933 17.12 11.81 7.88
CA ILE A 933 18.05 12.89 7.51
C ILE A 933 19.52 12.46 7.67
N ASN A 934 19.90 11.97 8.85
CA ASN A 934 21.30 11.76 9.21
C ASN A 934 21.92 10.50 8.58
N THR A 935 21.11 9.51 8.21
CA THR A 935 21.59 8.20 7.70
C THR A 935 20.81 7.68 6.47
N PHE A 936 19.58 8.16 6.25
CA PHE A 936 18.58 7.57 5.34
C PHE A 936 18.51 6.02 5.41
N ASP A 937 18.24 5.51 6.61
CA ASP A 937 17.85 4.10 6.80
C ASP A 937 16.38 3.95 6.38
N THR A 938 16.12 3.25 5.28
CA THR A 938 14.75 3.10 4.75
C THR A 938 13.79 2.40 5.71
N ILE A 939 14.26 1.47 6.55
CA ILE A 939 13.42 0.71 7.47
C ILE A 939 13.06 1.59 8.68
N ASN A 940 14.04 2.31 9.23
CA ASN A 940 13.81 3.20 10.37
C ASN A 940 13.12 4.51 9.94
N CYS A 941 13.36 5.01 8.73
CA CYS A 941 12.66 6.18 8.18
C CYS A 941 11.19 5.85 7.90
N ALA A 942 10.87 4.69 7.33
CA ALA A 942 9.47 4.23 7.22
C ALA A 942 8.80 4.13 8.60
N ALA A 943 9.49 3.59 9.61
CA ALA A 943 8.94 3.47 10.97
C ALA A 943 8.68 4.85 11.61
N ALA A 944 9.64 5.78 11.50
CA ALA A 944 9.53 7.15 11.99
C ALA A 944 8.37 7.89 11.32
N MET A 945 8.29 7.84 9.99
CA MET A 945 7.29 8.60 9.24
C MET A 945 5.88 8.00 9.31
N ASN A 946 5.74 6.68 9.53
CA ASN A 946 4.45 6.08 9.90
C ASN A 946 3.97 6.59 11.27
N PHE A 947 4.87 6.70 12.27
CA PHE A 947 4.51 7.32 13.56
C PHE A 947 4.10 8.79 13.38
N CYS A 948 4.84 9.56 12.59
CA CYS A 948 4.47 10.94 12.26
C CYS A 948 3.10 11.04 11.58
N SER A 949 2.82 10.20 10.57
CA SER A 949 1.56 10.22 9.82
C SER A 949 0.37 9.89 10.73
N ASN A 950 0.45 8.82 11.54
CA ASN A 950 -0.64 8.43 12.43
C ASN A 950 -0.95 9.47 13.53
N GLU A 951 0.06 10.20 14.02
CA GLU A 951 -0.13 11.18 15.11
C GLU A 951 -0.43 12.60 14.61
N LEU A 952 -0.06 12.96 13.38
CA LEU A 952 -0.11 14.35 12.86
C LEU A 952 -0.92 14.51 11.56
N GLU A 953 -1.03 13.46 10.73
CA GLU A 953 -1.78 13.50 9.47
C GLU A 953 -3.17 12.85 9.62
N GLU A 954 -3.23 11.63 10.20
CA GLU A 954 -4.47 10.85 10.36
C GLU A 954 -5.62 11.62 11.06
N PRO A 955 -5.39 12.44 12.11
CA PRO A 955 -6.47 13.22 12.72
C PRO A 955 -7.05 14.29 11.79
N VAL A 956 -6.28 14.80 10.83
CA VAL A 956 -6.74 15.76 9.83
C VAL A 956 -7.48 15.04 8.69
N PHE A 957 -6.98 13.89 8.22
CA PHE A 957 -7.71 13.01 7.28
C PHE A 957 -9.10 12.64 7.81
N LEU A 958 -9.23 12.36 9.11
CA LEU A 958 -10.50 12.00 9.76
C LEU A 958 -11.43 13.18 10.07
N SER A 959 -10.98 14.43 9.88
CA SER A 959 -11.79 15.63 10.15
C SER A 959 -12.86 15.94 9.09
N GLY A 960 -12.75 15.32 7.91
CA GLY A 960 -13.62 15.63 6.75
C GLY A 960 -13.25 16.92 6.00
N LYS A 961 -12.28 17.71 6.48
CA LYS A 961 -11.79 18.90 5.77
C LYS A 961 -11.09 18.54 4.47
N ASN A 962 -11.17 19.45 3.49
CA ASN A 962 -10.36 19.34 2.29
C ASN A 962 -8.89 19.65 2.63
N LEU A 963 -8.01 18.66 2.51
CA LEU A 963 -6.58 18.77 2.82
C LEU A 963 -5.86 19.79 1.92
N HIS A 964 -6.44 20.06 0.76
CA HIS A 964 -5.96 21.03 -0.22
C HIS A 964 -6.55 22.43 0.01
N ASP A 965 -7.61 22.58 0.81
CA ASP A 965 -8.14 23.89 1.22
C ASP A 965 -8.96 23.74 2.51
N VAL A 966 -8.35 24.02 3.66
CA VAL A 966 -9.01 23.84 4.97
C VAL A 966 -10.12 24.87 5.27
N SER A 967 -10.39 25.82 4.37
CA SER A 967 -11.62 26.61 4.43
C SER A 967 -12.86 25.83 3.93
N LYS A 968 -12.66 24.69 3.25
CA LYS A 968 -13.68 23.85 2.63
C LYS A 968 -13.71 22.46 3.27
N ASP A 969 -14.86 21.80 3.19
CA ASP A 969 -14.99 20.36 3.45
C ASP A 969 -14.68 19.55 2.18
N CYS A 970 -14.31 18.28 2.32
CA CYS A 970 -13.94 17.43 1.18
C CYS A 970 -15.18 16.96 0.40
N ASP A 971 -15.24 17.28 -0.90
CA ASP A 971 -16.33 16.83 -1.77
C ASP A 971 -15.97 15.53 -2.51
N GLY A 972 -16.73 14.47 -2.20
CA GLY A 972 -16.50 13.10 -2.66
C GLY A 972 -15.42 12.35 -1.89
N VAL A 973 -15.03 11.18 -2.41
CA VAL A 973 -13.98 10.34 -1.82
C VAL A 973 -12.62 10.86 -2.26
N LEU A 974 -11.74 11.22 -1.31
CA LEU A 974 -10.40 11.77 -1.59
C LEU A 974 -9.60 10.97 -2.64
N LEU A 975 -9.67 9.64 -2.62
CA LEU A 975 -8.96 8.78 -3.58
C LEU A 975 -9.53 8.82 -5.01
N ASP A 976 -10.80 9.22 -5.18
CA ASP A 976 -11.50 9.25 -6.48
C ASP A 976 -11.63 10.69 -7.03
N THR A 977 -11.80 11.69 -6.16
CA THR A 977 -12.02 13.11 -6.55
C THR A 977 -10.88 14.05 -6.21
N LEU A 978 -9.93 13.67 -5.35
CA LEU A 978 -8.98 14.57 -4.69
C LEU A 978 -9.67 15.72 -3.91
N CYS A 979 -10.89 15.50 -3.41
CA CYS A 979 -11.81 16.53 -2.88
C CYS A 979 -12.28 17.59 -3.90
N TYR A 980 -12.07 17.37 -5.21
CA TYR A 980 -12.48 18.25 -6.30
C TYR A 980 -13.18 17.46 -7.42
N PRO A 981 -14.53 17.33 -7.42
CA PRO A 981 -15.27 16.47 -8.37
C PRO A 981 -14.98 16.70 -9.86
N ILE A 982 -14.57 17.92 -10.24
CA ILE A 982 -14.11 18.29 -11.59
C ILE A 982 -13.01 17.36 -12.15
N THR A 983 -12.16 16.78 -11.29
CA THR A 983 -11.13 15.80 -11.68
C THR A 983 -11.72 14.56 -12.38
N THR A 984 -12.95 14.18 -12.03
CA THR A 984 -13.68 13.06 -12.64
C THR A 984 -14.27 13.45 -14.01
N SER A 985 -14.76 14.69 -14.17
CA SER A 985 -15.20 15.24 -15.46
C SER A 985 -14.04 15.35 -16.46
N ILE A 986 -12.86 15.78 -16.00
CA ILE A 986 -11.63 15.82 -16.80
C ILE A 986 -11.25 14.41 -17.27
N GLN A 987 -11.30 13.41 -16.37
CA GLN A 987 -11.05 12.01 -16.75
C GLN A 987 -12.05 11.50 -17.79
N ALA A 988 -13.35 11.76 -17.60
CA ALA A 988 -14.40 11.33 -18.51
C ALA A 988 -14.29 11.98 -19.91
N TYR A 989 -13.94 13.26 -19.98
CA TYR A 989 -13.68 13.96 -21.23
C TYR A 989 -12.45 13.42 -21.97
N LEU A 990 -11.35 13.17 -21.25
CA LEU A 990 -10.11 12.67 -21.85
C LEU A 990 -10.21 11.21 -22.29
N ASP A 991 -11.14 10.42 -21.74
CA ASP A 991 -11.40 9.06 -22.22
C ASP A 991 -12.31 8.97 -23.46
N GLN A 992 -12.90 10.07 -23.94
CA GLN A 992 -13.79 10.01 -25.10
C GLN A 992 -13.05 9.58 -26.39
N PRO A 993 -13.58 8.65 -27.20
CA PRO A 993 -12.88 8.14 -28.39
C PRO A 993 -12.51 9.20 -29.44
N ASN A 994 -13.33 10.23 -29.61
CA ASN A 994 -13.04 11.41 -30.44
C ASN A 994 -11.90 12.26 -29.87
N VAL A 995 -11.89 12.54 -28.55
CA VAL A 995 -10.84 13.31 -27.88
C VAL A 995 -9.51 12.56 -27.96
N ARG A 996 -9.49 11.28 -27.56
CA ARG A 996 -8.29 10.40 -27.66
C ARG A 996 -7.73 10.34 -29.08
N LYS A 997 -8.59 10.16 -30.09
CA LYS A 997 -8.20 10.15 -31.51
C LYS A 997 -7.65 11.51 -31.97
N THR A 998 -8.22 12.62 -31.50
CA THR A 998 -7.78 13.99 -31.85
C THR A 998 -6.44 14.35 -31.21
N LEU A 999 -6.20 13.89 -29.98
CA LEU A 999 -4.92 14.01 -29.27
C LEU A 999 -3.84 13.03 -29.78
N GLY A 1000 -4.19 12.07 -30.63
CA GLY A 1000 -3.25 11.07 -31.17
C GLY A 1000 -2.84 9.99 -30.17
N VAL A 1001 -3.66 9.74 -29.13
CA VAL A 1001 -3.40 8.72 -28.10
C VAL A 1001 -3.42 7.33 -28.74
N ASP A 1002 -2.39 6.52 -28.46
CA ASP A 1002 -2.29 5.17 -29.01
C ASP A 1002 -3.37 4.22 -28.46
N VAL A 1003 -3.80 3.27 -29.29
CA VAL A 1003 -4.88 2.32 -28.98
C VAL A 1003 -4.49 1.24 -27.96
N SER A 1004 -3.20 1.12 -27.61
CA SER A 1004 -2.71 0.27 -26.53
C SER A 1004 -2.83 0.90 -25.15
N VAL A 1005 -2.92 2.24 -25.05
CA VAL A 1005 -3.07 2.96 -23.79
C VAL A 1005 -4.44 2.67 -23.19
N GLY A 1006 -4.49 2.31 -21.91
CA GLY A 1006 -5.74 2.02 -21.19
C GLY A 1006 -6.65 3.23 -21.00
N GLY A 1007 -7.74 3.05 -20.24
CA GLY A 1007 -8.58 4.17 -19.79
C GLY A 1007 -7.79 5.16 -18.95
N PHE A 1008 -8.04 6.45 -19.15
CA PHE A 1008 -7.31 7.54 -18.53
C PHE A 1008 -7.50 7.55 -17.00
N LYS A 1009 -6.47 7.99 -16.28
CA LYS A 1009 -6.47 8.13 -14.83
C LYS A 1009 -5.80 9.43 -14.42
N SER A 1010 -6.50 10.21 -13.58
CA SER A 1010 -5.97 11.46 -13.03
C SER A 1010 -4.77 11.21 -12.10
N VAL A 1011 -4.70 10.04 -11.44
CA VAL A 1011 -3.53 9.54 -10.72
C VAL A 1011 -3.30 8.05 -11.04
N SER A 1012 -2.06 7.68 -11.34
CA SER A 1012 -1.61 6.30 -11.59
C SER A 1012 -1.21 5.61 -10.27
N PRO A 1013 -1.99 4.61 -9.79
CA PRO A 1013 -1.72 3.99 -8.49
C PRO A 1013 -0.43 3.18 -8.47
N ALA A 1014 0.01 2.66 -9.62
CA ALA A 1014 1.26 1.90 -9.75
C ALA A 1014 2.49 2.78 -9.53
N VAL A 1015 2.55 3.94 -10.20
CA VAL A 1015 3.65 4.92 -10.04
C VAL A 1015 3.63 5.50 -8.62
N SER A 1016 2.46 5.89 -8.11
CA SER A 1016 2.33 6.38 -6.73
C SER A 1016 2.80 5.34 -5.70
N SER A 1017 2.45 4.06 -5.89
CA SER A 1017 2.93 2.96 -5.02
C SER A 1017 4.45 2.75 -5.12
N ALA A 1018 5.04 2.87 -6.31
CA ALA A 1018 6.48 2.72 -6.49
C ALA A 1018 7.28 3.81 -5.73
N PHE A 1019 6.88 5.08 -5.89
CA PHE A 1019 7.46 6.23 -5.17
C PHE A 1019 7.21 6.17 -3.65
N GLY A 1020 6.09 5.57 -3.22
CA GLY A 1020 5.82 5.29 -1.81
C GLY A 1020 6.74 4.21 -1.22
N LEU A 1021 6.99 3.13 -1.98
CA LEU A 1021 7.85 2.01 -1.55
C LEU A 1021 9.34 2.36 -1.49
N THR A 1022 9.80 3.31 -2.31
CA THR A 1022 11.16 3.86 -2.26
C THR A 1022 11.33 4.95 -1.19
N LEU A 1023 10.26 5.38 -0.53
CA LEU A 1023 10.21 6.53 0.39
C LEU A 1023 10.67 7.84 -0.25
N ASP A 1024 10.48 7.98 -1.56
CA ASP A 1024 11.03 9.10 -2.34
C ASP A 1024 10.64 10.47 -1.75
N ARG A 1025 9.45 10.56 -1.13
CA ARG A 1025 8.93 11.78 -0.46
C ARG A 1025 9.72 12.27 0.76
N TYR A 1026 10.67 11.49 1.27
CA TYR A 1026 11.47 11.82 2.47
C TYR A 1026 12.96 12.08 2.16
N HIS A 1027 13.34 12.20 0.89
CA HIS A 1027 14.67 12.68 0.49
C HIS A 1027 14.78 14.21 0.61
N LEU A 1028 15.99 14.72 0.85
CA LEU A 1028 16.26 16.14 1.11
C LEU A 1028 16.34 16.97 -0.17
N THR A 1029 15.26 17.68 -0.53
CA THR A 1029 15.26 18.56 -1.71
C THR A 1029 16.12 19.82 -1.54
N GLN A 1030 16.28 20.32 -0.31
CA GLN A 1030 16.91 21.62 0.01
C GLN A 1030 18.27 21.87 -0.68
N HIS A 1031 19.08 20.83 -0.86
CA HIS A 1031 20.42 20.95 -1.44
C HIS A 1031 20.40 21.21 -2.95
N TRP A 1032 19.40 20.68 -3.67
CA TRP A 1032 19.21 20.95 -5.10
C TRP A 1032 18.80 22.40 -5.33
N THR A 1033 17.89 22.91 -4.50
CA THR A 1033 17.46 24.31 -4.52
C THR A 1033 18.62 25.27 -4.28
N ALA A 1034 19.45 25.00 -3.27
CA ALA A 1034 20.67 25.77 -3.03
C ALA A 1034 21.61 25.75 -4.25
N MET A 1035 21.87 24.58 -4.84
CA MET A 1035 22.74 24.44 -6.01
C MET A 1035 22.23 25.13 -7.28
N LEU A 1036 20.90 25.25 -7.45
CA LEU A 1036 20.29 26.08 -8.50
C LEU A 1036 20.47 27.58 -8.24
N LEU A 1037 20.34 28.03 -6.99
CA LEU A 1037 20.53 29.43 -6.60
C LEU A 1037 21.98 29.89 -6.79
N GLU A 1038 22.98 29.06 -6.43
CA GLU A 1038 24.40 29.35 -6.70
C GLU A 1038 24.73 29.39 -8.21
N ARG A 1039 23.92 28.71 -9.05
CA ARG A 1039 23.98 28.79 -10.52
C ARG A 1039 23.19 29.97 -11.10
N ASN A 1040 22.64 30.85 -10.24
CA ASN A 1040 21.78 31.98 -10.59
C ASN A 1040 20.54 31.60 -11.41
N VAL A 1041 20.02 30.38 -11.23
CA VAL A 1041 18.67 30.00 -11.69
C VAL A 1041 17.69 30.62 -10.70
N ARG A 1042 16.76 31.46 -11.18
CA ARG A 1042 15.80 32.13 -10.29
C ARG A 1042 14.80 31.11 -9.73
N THR A 1043 14.49 31.19 -8.44
CA THR A 1043 13.54 30.29 -7.76
C THR A 1043 12.41 31.10 -7.15
N LEU A 1044 11.18 30.83 -7.59
CA LEU A 1044 9.96 31.31 -6.94
C LEU A 1044 9.30 30.14 -6.21
N ILE A 1045 9.14 30.26 -4.90
CA ILE A 1045 8.22 29.43 -4.11
C ILE A 1045 6.97 30.28 -3.88
N TYR A 1046 5.80 29.78 -4.28
CA TYR A 1046 4.51 30.45 -4.04
C TYR A 1046 3.54 29.46 -3.39
N VAL A 1047 2.76 29.89 -2.39
CA VAL A 1047 1.91 28.97 -1.60
C VAL A 1047 0.59 29.62 -1.24
N GLY A 1048 -0.52 28.89 -1.41
CA GLY A 1048 -1.83 29.30 -0.94
C GLY A 1048 -1.95 29.26 0.58
N GLU A 1049 -2.54 30.31 1.19
CA GLU A 1049 -2.64 30.42 2.65
C GLU A 1049 -3.56 29.35 3.28
N TYR A 1050 -4.48 28.73 2.54
CA TYR A 1050 -5.42 27.70 3.04
C TYR A 1050 -5.03 26.26 2.70
N ASP A 1051 -3.89 26.03 2.04
CA ASP A 1051 -3.34 24.69 1.88
C ASP A 1051 -2.77 24.18 3.21
N TRP A 1052 -3.11 22.93 3.56
CA TRP A 1052 -2.56 22.24 4.73
C TRP A 1052 -1.46 21.24 4.32
N ILE A 1053 -1.68 20.45 3.25
CA ILE A 1053 -0.78 19.34 2.88
C ILE A 1053 0.59 19.79 2.36
N CYS A 1054 0.69 20.99 1.76
CA CYS A 1054 1.96 21.62 1.38
C CYS A 1054 1.95 23.13 1.75
N ASN A 1055 1.60 23.37 3.00
CA ASN A 1055 1.29 24.68 3.59
C ASN A 1055 2.41 25.75 3.49
N TRP A 1056 1.99 26.99 3.73
CA TRP A 1056 2.86 28.16 3.62
C TRP A 1056 3.88 28.29 4.76
N ILE A 1057 3.64 27.67 5.92
CA ILE A 1057 4.52 27.76 7.10
C ILE A 1057 5.78 26.92 6.88
N ASP A 1058 5.64 25.67 6.42
CA ASP A 1058 6.80 24.82 6.14
C ASP A 1058 7.64 25.38 4.99
N ASN A 1059 6.99 25.95 3.96
CA ASN A 1059 7.68 26.56 2.83
C ASN A 1059 8.39 27.87 3.21
N ASP A 1060 7.83 28.72 4.09
CA ASP A 1060 8.55 29.88 4.63
C ASP A 1060 9.75 29.44 5.48
N ALA A 1061 9.54 28.49 6.40
CA ALA A 1061 10.58 27.95 7.27
C ALA A 1061 11.70 27.25 6.47
N PHE A 1062 11.37 26.56 5.39
CA PHE A 1062 12.30 25.99 4.42
C PHE A 1062 13.16 27.07 3.74
N THR A 1063 12.54 28.10 3.15
CA THR A 1063 13.30 29.16 2.45
C THR A 1063 14.18 29.99 3.38
N LEU A 1064 13.85 30.09 4.67
CA LEU A 1064 14.68 30.69 5.71
C LEU A 1064 15.84 29.77 6.17
N ALA A 1065 15.56 28.47 6.37
CA ALA A 1065 16.52 27.54 6.96
C ALA A 1065 17.52 26.92 5.95
N MET A 1066 17.22 26.94 4.66
CA MET A 1066 18.09 26.45 3.59
C MET A 1066 19.42 27.20 3.54
N GLU A 1067 20.53 26.47 3.59
CA GLU A 1067 21.88 27.04 3.49
C GLU A 1067 22.27 27.35 2.03
N TRP A 1068 22.55 28.63 1.75
CA TRP A 1068 23.09 29.12 0.47
C TRP A 1068 23.72 30.52 0.66
N SER A 1069 24.51 30.99 -0.30
CA SER A 1069 25.27 32.24 -0.23
C SER A 1069 24.43 33.49 0.09
N GLY A 1070 23.17 33.51 -0.36
CA GLY A 1070 22.21 34.60 -0.09
C GLY A 1070 21.37 34.42 1.17
N GLN A 1071 21.46 33.31 1.91
CA GLN A 1071 20.55 32.98 3.03
C GLN A 1071 20.42 34.13 4.06
N LYS A 1072 21.54 34.73 4.47
CA LYS A 1072 21.54 35.83 5.45
C LYS A 1072 20.84 37.09 4.93
N ALA A 1073 20.95 37.37 3.63
CA ALA A 1073 20.24 38.48 3.00
C ALA A 1073 18.75 38.18 2.82
N PHE A 1074 18.38 36.92 2.56
CA PHE A 1074 16.99 36.48 2.50
C PHE A 1074 16.32 36.51 3.88
N ALA A 1075 16.95 35.97 4.92
CA ALA A 1075 16.42 36.01 6.29
C ALA A 1075 16.31 37.44 6.87
N ALA A 1076 17.14 38.37 6.40
CA ALA A 1076 17.05 39.79 6.75
C ALA A 1076 16.02 40.58 5.91
N ALA A 1077 15.49 40.02 4.83
CA ALA A 1077 14.51 40.69 3.99
C ALA A 1077 13.12 40.68 4.64
N GLN A 1078 12.45 41.82 4.65
CA GLN A 1078 11.11 41.95 5.21
C GLN A 1078 10.09 41.12 4.40
N LEU A 1079 9.31 40.28 5.09
CA LEU A 1079 8.08 39.73 4.54
C LEU A 1079 7.04 40.87 4.48
N ARG A 1080 6.72 41.33 3.26
CA ARG A 1080 5.87 42.49 2.99
C ARG A 1080 4.66 42.09 2.16
N ASP A 1081 3.61 42.91 2.16
CA ASP A 1081 2.48 42.69 1.26
C ASP A 1081 2.88 42.86 -0.22
N TRP A 1082 2.18 42.13 -1.09
CA TRP A 1082 2.17 42.37 -2.54
C TRP A 1082 0.72 42.51 -3.03
N VAL A 1083 0.51 43.34 -4.06
CA VAL A 1083 -0.83 43.81 -4.46
C VAL A 1083 -1.16 43.55 -5.92
N VAL A 1084 -2.42 43.29 -6.21
CA VAL A 1084 -2.99 43.15 -7.56
C VAL A 1084 -4.17 44.11 -7.68
N GLY A 1085 -4.02 45.12 -8.54
CA GLY A 1085 -4.95 46.26 -8.56
C GLY A 1085 -4.94 47.00 -7.22
N SER A 1086 -6.09 47.08 -6.57
CA SER A 1086 -6.30 47.70 -5.25
C SER A 1086 -6.23 46.73 -4.07
N HIS A 1087 -6.00 45.44 -4.30
CA HIS A 1087 -6.13 44.40 -3.26
C HIS A 1087 -4.78 43.76 -2.90
N THR A 1088 -4.56 43.48 -1.62
CA THR A 1088 -3.45 42.63 -1.16
C THR A 1088 -3.69 41.20 -1.61
N ALA A 1089 -2.82 40.70 -2.48
CA ALA A 1089 -2.88 39.34 -3.02
C ALA A 1089 -2.16 38.31 -2.12
N GLY A 1090 -1.39 38.79 -1.14
CA GLY A 1090 -0.69 38.00 -0.13
C GLY A 1090 0.59 38.70 0.31
N LYS A 1091 1.57 37.94 0.79
CA LYS A 1091 2.88 38.44 1.25
C LYS A 1091 4.02 37.95 0.35
N VAL A 1092 5.15 38.63 0.36
CA VAL A 1092 6.36 38.27 -0.41
C VAL A 1092 7.63 38.60 0.37
N ARG A 1093 8.64 37.73 0.26
CA ARG A 1093 10.04 37.97 0.66
C ARG A 1093 10.95 37.65 -0.54
N THR A 1094 11.95 38.48 -0.80
CA THR A 1094 12.88 38.30 -1.93
C THR A 1094 14.28 38.76 -1.56
N ALA A 1095 15.29 37.98 -1.92
CA ALA A 1095 16.69 38.42 -1.95
C ALA A 1095 17.46 37.62 -3.01
N GLY A 1096 18.21 38.32 -3.87
CA GLY A 1096 18.94 37.69 -4.97
C GLY A 1096 18.02 36.87 -5.88
N PRO A 1097 18.40 35.65 -6.29
CA PRO A 1097 17.59 34.79 -7.15
C PRO A 1097 16.39 34.10 -6.45
N LEU A 1098 16.21 34.23 -5.12
CA LEU A 1098 15.14 33.56 -4.37
C LEU A 1098 13.98 34.51 -4.02
N THR A 1099 12.75 34.08 -4.32
CA THR A 1099 11.50 34.70 -3.87
C THR A 1099 10.60 33.66 -3.20
N PHE A 1100 10.03 34.00 -2.05
CA PHE A 1100 8.89 33.32 -1.42
C PHE A 1100 7.67 34.24 -1.48
N ALA A 1101 6.48 33.70 -1.77
CA ALA A 1101 5.22 34.44 -1.73
C ALA A 1101 4.05 33.62 -1.18
N THR A 1102 3.18 34.24 -0.39
CA THR A 1102 1.86 33.68 -0.07
C THR A 1102 0.80 34.21 -1.04
N ILE A 1103 -0.23 33.42 -1.28
CA ILE A 1103 -1.45 33.80 -2.02
C ILE A 1103 -2.63 33.74 -1.04
N LYS A 1104 -3.21 34.89 -0.75
CA LYS A 1104 -4.27 35.04 0.26
C LYS A 1104 -5.54 34.31 -0.15
N GLU A 1105 -6.12 33.54 0.78
CA GLU A 1105 -7.36 32.75 0.58
C GLU A 1105 -7.30 31.76 -0.61
N ALA A 1106 -6.13 31.24 -0.96
CA ALA A 1106 -5.98 30.16 -1.94
C ALA A 1106 -5.62 28.84 -1.26
N GLY A 1107 -6.09 27.71 -1.81
CA GLY A 1107 -5.67 26.37 -1.38
C GLY A 1107 -4.40 25.90 -2.09
N HIS A 1108 -4.31 24.59 -2.29
CA HIS A 1108 -3.22 23.87 -2.95
C HIS A 1108 -3.10 24.29 -4.42
N MET A 1109 -4.25 24.36 -5.11
CA MET A 1109 -4.38 24.67 -6.52
C MET A 1109 -4.55 26.17 -6.72
N VAL A 1110 -3.52 26.94 -6.34
CA VAL A 1110 -3.50 28.42 -6.40
C VAL A 1110 -4.13 29.04 -7.66
N PRO A 1111 -3.88 28.55 -8.90
CA PRO A 1111 -4.46 29.16 -10.09
C PRO A 1111 -5.95 28.83 -10.29
N TYR A 1112 -6.49 27.80 -9.62
CA TYR A 1112 -7.92 27.49 -9.60
C TYR A 1112 -8.67 28.39 -8.59
N ASP A 1113 -8.15 28.54 -7.37
CA ASP A 1113 -8.81 29.36 -6.34
C ASP A 1113 -8.65 30.87 -6.55
N LYS A 1114 -7.47 31.33 -7.01
CA LYS A 1114 -7.11 32.75 -7.20
C LYS A 1114 -6.47 33.01 -8.57
N PRO A 1115 -7.21 32.81 -9.68
CA PRO A 1115 -6.67 32.87 -11.05
C PRO A 1115 -6.10 34.24 -11.45
N ILE A 1116 -6.68 35.34 -10.94
CA ILE A 1116 -6.25 36.71 -11.26
C ILE A 1116 -4.88 36.98 -10.63
N GLU A 1117 -4.73 36.61 -9.36
CA GLU A 1117 -3.51 36.75 -8.57
C GLU A 1117 -2.42 35.82 -9.12
N ALA A 1118 -2.74 34.56 -9.41
CA ALA A 1118 -1.82 33.60 -10.02
C ALA A 1118 -1.32 34.06 -11.40
N LEU A 1119 -2.20 34.60 -12.25
CA LEU A 1119 -1.80 35.18 -13.53
C LEU A 1119 -0.94 36.45 -13.35
N ALA A 1120 -1.23 37.29 -12.35
CA ALA A 1120 -0.42 38.46 -12.04
C ALA A 1120 1.00 38.08 -11.56
N LEU A 1121 1.09 37.07 -10.68
CA LEU A 1121 2.32 36.48 -10.14
C LEU A 1121 3.25 36.01 -11.27
N VAL A 1122 2.79 35.09 -12.12
CA VAL A 1122 3.59 34.54 -13.22
C VAL A 1122 3.98 35.61 -14.24
N ASN A 1123 3.08 36.58 -14.51
CA ASN A 1123 3.35 37.65 -15.47
C ASN A 1123 4.37 38.67 -14.98
N ARG A 1124 4.51 38.87 -13.66
CA ARG A 1124 5.61 39.66 -13.08
C ARG A 1124 6.91 38.84 -13.12
N TRP A 1125 6.87 37.59 -12.68
CA TRP A 1125 8.03 36.70 -12.63
C TRP A 1125 8.72 36.44 -13.99
N LEU A 1126 7.93 36.19 -15.04
CA LEU A 1126 8.44 35.98 -16.40
C LEU A 1126 9.02 37.25 -17.05
N LYS A 1127 8.61 38.43 -16.57
CA LYS A 1127 9.15 39.74 -16.99
C LYS A 1127 10.27 40.25 -16.09
N GLU A 1128 10.65 39.48 -15.09
CA GLU A 1128 11.64 39.84 -14.06
C GLU A 1128 11.24 41.11 -13.26
N GLN A 1129 9.93 41.34 -13.12
CA GLN A 1129 9.35 42.44 -12.36
C GLN A 1129 9.14 42.03 -10.89
N PRO A 1130 9.35 42.94 -9.91
CA PRO A 1130 9.00 42.69 -8.51
C PRO A 1130 7.51 42.39 -8.32
N LEU A 1131 7.19 41.57 -7.32
CA LEU A 1131 5.82 41.33 -6.84
C LEU A 1131 5.32 42.49 -5.98
#